data_AF-A0A2T2NRT4-F1
#
_entry.id   AF-A0A2T2NRT4-F1
#
_cell.length_a   1.000
_cell.length_b   1.000
_cell.length_c   1.000
_cell.angle_alpha   90.00
_cell.angle_beta   90.00
_cell.angle_gamma   90.00
#
_symmetry.space_group_name_H-M   'P 1'
#
loop_
_entity.id
_entity.type
_entity.pdbx_description
1 polymer ?
#
loop_
_entity_poly.entity_id
_entity_poly.type
_entity_poly.pdbx_seq_one_letter_code
_entity_poly.pdbx_strand_id
1 'polypeptide(L)'
;MKLWRCNLTAFAPESNLYMVANGIDIYVYQPTFPNQAASHERLALIIRTPVTSLDLKGTIDPNTPHSINRIAVEFLGQEEIAIVVCDDGDAIGYRVVDIQREIDQRQGEGLSRIDPILNPAKLRVLLHRNVGLSAWGIAVHREARLIAISANTHNVTVFAFALTPHSGARTSTWFAEADDADFPHPRQRDHVITLHGTHNIPSVSFNNTGTDKSGRWLYSSAIDGRTQLWDLHSPQVPVKTFEIGRCAGTDSQLEAPRQCSCLDSRSVPHAAWATLVLDPTCFHDASSYKEAFGTREDFKIPTTIADISCSRSAYTTLACVSLEPPSVQLPGTYDIESSEQDGVLMYSPSIVLGESSEDSGTGMAYSDVDEATNNDGSDNETEHSDDDAIEVDGVDAAPAVITPSANSALQTPMEFEDDESDESDLSPNEWLVEFPSDVTSTTTIYPFAGGSVPVAPQTKRWYFQASPGHEGLNLLQNDPIIIVTKEEIALLQPYRTYPIIAFHNPIFNNTFNPFMQDPNRHCFVEQIMELGIFIVASPGGKAGVFRLTKLEDEGVNQPLYSFRMDYLLGLPERLDGIALAPVQDPPVGENEPNEEDGRTRNRKWRFLMYYHDHKILSYEFSRRTLDRAPSLEDLVV
;
A
#
# COMPACT_ATOMS: atom_id res chain seq x y z
N MET A 1 14.60 -2.97 6.38
CA MET A 1 13.60 -2.14 5.66
C MET A 1 13.53 -0.71 6.22
N LYS A 2 13.23 0.31 5.40
CA LYS A 2 13.20 1.75 5.81
C LYS A 2 11.91 2.12 6.56
N LEU A 3 11.91 3.15 7.43
CA LEU A 3 10.89 3.37 8.47
C LEU A 3 9.48 3.80 7.99
N TRP A 4 9.39 4.51 6.87
CA TRP A 4 8.15 5.17 6.40
C TRP A 4 7.24 4.32 5.52
N ARG A 5 7.76 3.18 5.02
CA ARG A 5 7.19 2.31 3.97
C ARG A 5 5.84 1.69 4.41
N CYS A 6 5.01 1.27 3.46
CA CYS A 6 3.59 0.91 3.71
C CYS A 6 3.20 -0.43 3.06
N ASN A 7 3.05 -1.48 3.86
CA ASN A 7 2.87 -2.88 3.46
C ASN A 7 3.93 -3.39 2.47
N LEU A 8 5.02 -3.93 3.03
CA LEU A 8 6.11 -4.56 2.28
C LEU A 8 5.91 -6.07 2.06
N THR A 9 4.72 -6.62 2.30
CA THR A 9 4.43 -8.04 2.05
C THR A 9 3.10 -8.26 1.36
N ALA A 10 3.02 -9.29 0.52
CA ALA A 10 1.79 -9.71 -0.16
C ALA A 10 1.75 -11.24 -0.32
N PHE A 11 0.58 -11.81 -0.61
CA PHE A 11 0.42 -13.25 -0.82
C PHE A 11 -0.39 -13.50 -2.11
N ALA A 12 0.07 -14.45 -2.92
CA ALA A 12 -0.57 -14.93 -4.12
C ALA A 12 -1.36 -16.22 -3.81
N PRO A 13 -2.69 -16.15 -3.59
CA PRO A 13 -3.48 -17.29 -3.14
C PRO A 13 -3.65 -18.43 -4.15
N GLU A 14 -3.59 -18.17 -5.47
CA GLU A 14 -3.68 -19.24 -6.48
C GLU A 14 -2.34 -19.96 -6.61
N SER A 15 -1.25 -19.20 -6.70
CA SER A 15 0.11 -19.74 -6.84
C SER A 15 0.72 -20.24 -5.51
N ASN A 16 0.10 -19.91 -4.36
CA ASN A 16 0.61 -20.11 -3.00
C ASN A 16 2.06 -19.58 -2.83
N LEU A 17 2.30 -18.36 -3.33
CA LEU A 17 3.57 -17.64 -3.19
C LEU A 17 3.44 -16.50 -2.18
N TYR A 18 4.39 -16.38 -1.28
CA TYR A 18 4.51 -15.27 -0.34
C TYR A 18 5.62 -14.32 -0.78
N MET A 19 5.33 -13.03 -0.89
CA MET A 19 6.25 -12.03 -1.43
C MET A 19 6.61 -11.00 -0.36
N VAL A 20 7.91 -10.76 -0.19
CA VAL A 20 8.47 -9.77 0.75
C VAL A 20 9.35 -8.80 0.00
N ALA A 21 9.02 -7.51 0.02
CA ALA A 21 9.79 -6.44 -0.61
C ALA A 21 10.83 -5.87 0.35
N ASN A 22 12.10 -5.81 -0.07
CA ASN A 22 13.19 -5.23 0.73
C ASN A 22 14.19 -4.50 -0.18
N GLY A 23 14.25 -3.17 -0.06
CA GLY A 23 15.05 -2.35 -0.98
C GLY A 23 14.44 -2.37 -2.38
N ILE A 24 15.21 -2.82 -3.36
CA ILE A 24 14.82 -2.98 -4.79
C ILE A 24 14.46 -4.43 -5.17
N ASP A 25 14.45 -5.34 -4.19
CA ASP A 25 14.32 -6.77 -4.41
C ASP A 25 13.04 -7.32 -3.77
N ILE A 26 12.32 -8.16 -4.53
CA ILE A 26 11.15 -8.92 -4.09
C ILE A 26 11.60 -10.36 -3.84
N TYR A 27 11.57 -10.78 -2.58
CA TYR A 27 11.88 -12.13 -2.15
C TYR A 27 10.60 -12.96 -2.24
N VAL A 28 10.59 -13.97 -3.12
CA VAL A 28 9.44 -14.83 -3.37
C VAL A 28 9.67 -16.19 -2.71
N TYR A 29 8.86 -16.49 -1.70
CA TYR A 29 8.85 -17.73 -0.96
C TYR A 29 7.70 -18.63 -1.43
N GLN A 30 7.88 -19.94 -1.36
CA GLN A 30 6.81 -20.92 -1.63
C GLN A 30 6.54 -21.76 -0.35
N PRO A 31 5.63 -21.31 0.55
CA PRO A 31 5.33 -22.03 1.79
C PRO A 31 4.67 -23.39 1.53
N THR A 32 5.14 -24.44 2.20
CA THR A 32 4.62 -25.81 2.01
C THR A 32 3.76 -26.27 3.19
N PHE A 33 2.77 -27.13 2.94
CA PHE A 33 2.06 -27.82 4.01
C PHE A 33 2.94 -28.90 4.69
N PRO A 34 2.83 -29.14 6.02
CA PRO A 34 2.11 -28.33 7.01
C PRO A 34 2.98 -27.18 7.57
N ASN A 35 4.31 -27.26 7.49
CA ASN A 35 5.21 -26.24 8.02
C ASN A 35 5.38 -25.09 7.01
N GLN A 36 4.55 -24.06 7.18
CA GLN A 36 4.39 -22.91 6.30
C GLN A 36 5.37 -21.76 6.62
N ALA A 37 6.38 -22.01 7.46
CA ALA A 37 7.41 -21.00 7.77
C ALA A 37 8.17 -20.59 6.50
N ALA A 38 8.30 -19.28 6.25
CA ALA A 38 9.14 -18.74 5.20
C ALA A 38 10.62 -18.74 5.62
N SER A 39 11.18 -19.94 5.87
CA SER A 39 12.61 -20.11 6.09
C SER A 39 13.39 -19.79 4.80
N HIS A 40 14.70 -19.57 4.92
CA HIS A 40 15.57 -19.38 3.75
C HIS A 40 15.54 -20.59 2.78
N GLU A 41 15.20 -21.78 3.28
CA GLU A 41 15.02 -23.01 2.49
C GLU A 41 13.76 -22.99 1.60
N ARG A 42 12.86 -22.01 1.82
CA ARG A 42 11.62 -21.80 1.05
C ARG A 42 11.70 -20.61 0.10
N LEU A 43 12.83 -19.92 0.02
CA LEU A 43 13.08 -18.88 -0.98
C LEU A 43 13.18 -19.53 -2.36
N ALA A 44 12.18 -19.29 -3.21
CA ALA A 44 12.13 -19.85 -4.56
C ALA A 44 12.84 -18.94 -5.59
N LEU A 45 12.80 -17.63 -5.37
CA LEU A 45 13.26 -16.62 -6.33
C LEU A 45 13.48 -15.25 -5.64
N ILE A 46 14.40 -14.45 -6.17
CA ILE A 46 14.49 -13.00 -5.91
C ILE A 46 14.26 -12.28 -7.24
N ILE A 47 13.27 -11.39 -7.29
CA ILE A 47 13.00 -10.52 -8.45
C ILE A 47 13.53 -9.13 -8.13
N ARG A 48 14.54 -8.67 -8.89
CA ARG A 48 14.97 -7.27 -8.83
C ARG A 48 14.04 -6.41 -9.68
N THR A 49 13.59 -5.28 -9.15
CA THR A 49 12.71 -4.37 -9.89
C THR A 49 13.49 -3.61 -10.97
N PRO A 50 12.94 -3.44 -12.18
CA PRO A 50 13.53 -2.61 -13.23
C PRO A 50 13.20 -1.12 -13.00
N VAL A 51 14.13 -0.25 -13.36
CA VAL A 51 13.95 1.21 -13.41
C VAL A 51 13.44 1.68 -14.78
N THR A 52 12.60 2.72 -14.82
CA THR A 52 12.22 3.38 -16.08
C THR A 52 13.37 4.21 -16.65
N SER A 53 14.23 4.79 -15.80
CA SER A 53 15.46 5.50 -16.19
C SER A 53 16.50 5.47 -15.08
N LEU A 54 17.78 5.60 -15.44
CA LEU A 54 18.91 5.63 -14.50
C LEU A 54 19.07 6.98 -13.77
N ASP A 55 18.53 8.07 -14.33
CA ASP A 55 18.63 9.43 -13.77
C ASP A 55 17.53 9.76 -12.74
N LEU A 56 16.67 8.79 -12.42
CA LEU A 56 15.56 8.96 -11.48
C LEU A 56 16.05 9.21 -10.05
N LYS A 57 15.31 10.04 -9.31
CA LYS A 57 15.66 10.47 -7.95
C LYS A 57 14.54 10.16 -6.97
N GLY A 58 14.89 9.57 -5.84
CA GLY A 58 13.98 9.22 -4.76
C GLY A 58 13.48 10.49 -4.08
N THR A 59 12.17 10.58 -3.87
CA THR A 59 11.57 11.77 -3.23
C THR A 59 11.75 11.75 -1.71
N ILE A 60 11.86 10.56 -1.09
CA ILE A 60 11.96 10.39 0.37
C ILE A 60 13.32 9.81 0.78
N ASP A 61 13.95 8.97 -0.05
CA ASP A 61 15.29 8.42 0.19
C ASP A 61 16.22 8.60 -1.01
N PRO A 62 16.88 9.76 -1.15
CA PRO A 62 17.83 10.03 -2.23
C PRO A 62 18.99 9.03 -2.32
N ASN A 63 19.27 8.27 -1.26
CA ASN A 63 20.36 7.28 -1.22
C ASN A 63 19.96 5.93 -1.86
N THR A 64 18.66 5.62 -1.88
CA THR A 64 18.13 4.35 -2.37
C THR A 64 16.84 4.59 -3.16
N PRO A 65 16.92 5.33 -4.29
CA PRO A 65 15.78 5.99 -4.93
C PRO A 65 14.71 5.01 -5.42
N HIS A 66 15.12 3.92 -6.06
CA HIS A 66 14.23 2.89 -6.58
C HIS A 66 13.70 1.91 -5.51
N SER A 67 13.83 2.22 -4.21
CA SER A 67 13.32 1.31 -3.17
C SER A 67 11.80 1.22 -3.24
N ILE A 68 11.28 0.01 -3.05
CA ILE A 68 9.85 -0.30 -3.01
C ILE A 68 9.18 0.35 -1.78
N ASN A 69 8.09 1.09 -2.00
CA ASN A 69 7.24 1.71 -0.97
C ASN A 69 6.13 0.77 -0.48
N ARG A 70 5.52 0.03 -1.41
CA ARG A 70 4.42 -0.92 -1.18
C ARG A 70 4.48 -2.06 -2.20
N ILE A 71 4.06 -3.25 -1.80
CA ILE A 71 3.67 -4.36 -2.69
C ILE A 71 2.20 -4.72 -2.44
N ALA A 72 1.51 -5.17 -3.49
CA ALA A 72 0.18 -5.76 -3.44
C ALA A 72 0.09 -6.93 -4.41
N VAL A 73 -0.72 -7.94 -4.10
CA VAL A 73 -1.13 -8.99 -5.05
C VAL A 73 -2.64 -8.96 -5.17
N GLU A 74 -3.13 -8.87 -6.40
CA GLU A 74 -4.52 -8.52 -6.73
C GLU A 74 -4.98 -9.21 -8.01
N PHE A 75 -6.29 -9.25 -8.26
CA PHE A 75 -6.85 -9.84 -9.48
C PHE A 75 -7.18 -8.79 -10.54
N LEU A 76 -6.50 -8.84 -11.69
CA LEU A 76 -6.86 -8.06 -12.88
C LEU A 76 -7.79 -8.89 -13.77
N GLY A 77 -9.08 -8.89 -13.42
CA GLY A 77 -10.09 -9.76 -14.04
C GLY A 77 -9.95 -11.20 -13.55
N GLN A 78 -9.26 -12.03 -14.32
CA GLN A 78 -8.96 -13.44 -13.99
C GLN A 78 -7.45 -13.71 -13.80
N GLU A 79 -6.56 -12.76 -14.10
CA GLU A 79 -5.13 -12.94 -13.86
C GLU A 79 -4.74 -12.42 -12.46
N GLU A 80 -4.09 -13.27 -11.66
CA GLU A 80 -3.39 -12.91 -10.43
C GLU A 80 -2.12 -12.10 -10.78
N ILE A 81 -2.02 -10.87 -10.29
CA ILE A 81 -0.91 -9.94 -10.57
C ILE A 81 -0.27 -9.39 -9.30
N ALA A 82 1.06 -9.26 -9.30
CA ALA A 82 1.84 -8.61 -8.26
C ALA A 82 2.22 -7.20 -8.73
N ILE A 83 1.88 -6.17 -7.96
CA ILE A 83 2.22 -4.77 -8.24
C ILE A 83 3.13 -4.23 -7.13
N VAL A 84 4.21 -3.57 -7.52
CA VAL A 84 5.08 -2.79 -6.64
C VAL A 84 5.13 -1.33 -7.10
N VAL A 85 5.34 -0.43 -6.14
CA VAL A 85 5.53 1.01 -6.36
C VAL A 85 6.78 1.49 -5.63
N CYS A 86 7.55 2.39 -6.24
CA CYS A 86 8.89 2.79 -5.77
C CYS A 86 8.99 4.30 -5.43
N ASP A 87 10.03 4.68 -4.70
CA ASP A 87 10.23 6.04 -4.17
C ASP A 87 10.72 7.08 -5.21
N ASP A 88 11.11 6.60 -6.39
CA ASP A 88 11.35 7.37 -7.61
C ASP A 88 10.10 7.49 -8.51
N GLY A 89 8.97 6.91 -8.08
CA GLY A 89 7.72 6.93 -8.80
C GLY A 89 7.52 5.79 -9.81
N ASP A 90 8.42 4.82 -9.91
CA ASP A 90 8.17 3.65 -10.77
C ASP A 90 7.09 2.74 -10.18
N ALA A 91 6.11 2.37 -11.02
CA ALA A 91 5.10 1.35 -10.76
C ALA A 91 5.34 0.16 -11.70
N ILE A 92 5.59 -1.02 -11.13
CA ILE A 92 5.91 -2.24 -11.86
C ILE A 92 4.89 -3.32 -11.52
N GLY A 93 4.25 -3.90 -12.54
CA GLY A 93 3.30 -4.99 -12.42
C GLY A 93 3.80 -6.26 -13.11
N TYR A 94 3.69 -7.40 -12.44
CA TYR A 94 4.05 -8.73 -12.95
C TYR A 94 2.83 -9.65 -12.89
N ARG A 95 2.71 -10.61 -13.81
CA ARG A 95 1.71 -11.68 -13.70
C ARG A 95 2.28 -12.81 -12.86
N VAL A 96 1.57 -13.26 -11.82
CA VAL A 96 2.12 -14.27 -10.91
C VAL A 96 2.29 -15.63 -11.61
N VAL A 97 1.45 -15.95 -12.59
CA VAL A 97 1.61 -17.13 -13.46
C VAL A 97 2.92 -17.14 -14.28
N ASP A 98 3.52 -15.97 -14.56
CA ASP A 98 4.86 -15.90 -15.20
C ASP A 98 5.99 -16.05 -14.17
N ILE A 99 5.77 -15.64 -12.91
CA ILE A 99 6.68 -15.89 -11.78
C ILE A 99 6.71 -17.39 -11.44
N GLN A 100 5.54 -18.02 -11.31
CA GLN A 100 5.43 -19.46 -11.02
C GLN A 100 6.11 -20.30 -12.10
N ARG A 101 5.96 -19.95 -13.39
CA ARG A 101 6.62 -20.68 -14.49
C ARG A 101 8.14 -20.68 -14.40
N GLU A 102 8.76 -19.57 -13.98
CA GLU A 102 10.22 -19.50 -13.77
C GLU A 102 10.65 -20.35 -12.56
N ILE A 103 9.84 -20.38 -11.49
CA ILE A 103 10.06 -21.27 -10.33
C ILE A 103 10.00 -22.74 -10.78
N ASP A 104 8.96 -23.13 -11.50
CA ASP A 104 8.78 -24.49 -12.02
C ASP A 104 9.92 -24.90 -12.96
N GLN A 105 10.35 -24.00 -13.85
CA GLN A 105 11.49 -24.23 -14.74
C GLN A 105 12.79 -24.43 -13.96
N ARG A 106 13.09 -23.56 -12.98
CA ARG A 106 14.29 -23.69 -12.13
C ARG A 106 14.29 -25.00 -11.34
N GLN A 107 13.13 -25.47 -10.87
CA GLN A 107 13.01 -26.76 -10.20
C GLN A 107 13.24 -27.93 -11.18
N GLY A 108 12.61 -27.90 -12.37
CA GLY A 108 12.73 -28.94 -13.39
C GLY A 108 14.12 -29.07 -14.01
N GLU A 109 14.84 -27.95 -14.17
CA GLU A 109 16.23 -27.91 -14.65
C GLU A 109 17.25 -28.27 -13.54
N GLY A 110 16.81 -28.54 -12.31
CA GLY A 110 17.68 -28.88 -11.18
C GLY A 110 18.50 -27.71 -10.63
N LEU A 111 18.11 -26.47 -10.94
CA LEU A 111 18.88 -25.25 -10.68
C LEU A 111 18.66 -24.70 -9.25
N SER A 112 18.23 -25.54 -8.30
CA SER A 112 18.04 -25.20 -6.89
C SER A 112 19.35 -24.88 -6.12
N ARG A 113 20.47 -24.74 -6.83
CA ARG A 113 21.78 -24.27 -6.36
C ARG A 113 22.34 -23.08 -7.16
N ILE A 114 21.58 -22.54 -8.12
CA ILE A 114 21.93 -21.31 -8.84
C ILE A 114 21.48 -20.09 -8.04
N ASP A 115 22.10 -18.94 -8.33
CA ASP A 115 21.72 -17.62 -7.81
C ASP A 115 20.17 -17.45 -7.76
N PRO A 116 19.58 -17.19 -6.58
CA PRO A 116 18.15 -16.94 -6.46
C PRO A 116 17.70 -15.69 -7.23
N ILE A 117 18.60 -14.75 -7.53
CA ILE A 117 18.29 -13.56 -8.32
C ILE A 117 17.87 -13.97 -9.74
N LEU A 118 16.77 -13.39 -10.20
CA LEU A 118 16.29 -13.57 -11.56
C LEU A 118 16.99 -12.60 -12.52
N ASN A 119 17.52 -13.12 -13.63
CA ASN A 119 17.87 -12.31 -14.78
C ASN A 119 16.61 -11.55 -15.27
N PRO A 120 16.57 -10.20 -15.23
CA PRO A 120 15.36 -9.44 -15.56
C PRO A 120 14.78 -9.74 -16.95
N ALA A 121 15.60 -10.20 -17.91
CA ALA A 121 15.14 -10.56 -19.25
C ALA A 121 14.24 -11.82 -19.30
N LYS A 122 14.20 -12.63 -18.23
CA LYS A 122 13.33 -13.82 -18.13
C LYS A 122 11.88 -13.50 -17.73
N LEU A 123 11.64 -12.44 -16.96
CA LEU A 123 10.30 -12.14 -16.42
C LEU A 123 9.60 -11.06 -17.24
N ARG A 124 8.48 -11.42 -17.87
CA ARG A 124 7.65 -10.44 -18.58
C ARG A 124 6.96 -9.50 -17.57
N VAL A 125 7.26 -8.22 -17.70
CA VAL A 125 6.55 -7.14 -17.02
C VAL A 125 5.22 -6.85 -17.75
N LEU A 126 4.12 -6.73 -16.99
CA LEU A 126 2.78 -6.38 -17.47
C LEU A 126 2.60 -4.85 -17.54
N LEU A 127 3.05 -4.14 -16.51
CA LEU A 127 2.98 -2.69 -16.38
C LEU A 127 4.36 -2.18 -15.96
N HIS A 128 4.91 -1.19 -16.67
CA HIS A 128 6.08 -0.44 -16.22
C HIS A 128 5.84 1.03 -16.57
N ARG A 129 5.58 1.86 -15.56
CA ARG A 129 5.23 3.27 -15.73
C ARG A 129 5.75 4.08 -14.56
N ASN A 130 6.42 5.19 -14.83
CA ASN A 130 6.75 6.19 -13.82
C ASN A 130 5.57 7.18 -13.64
N VAL A 131 5.22 7.51 -12.39
CA VAL A 131 4.15 8.49 -12.05
C VAL A 131 4.70 9.81 -11.48
N GLY A 132 5.97 10.12 -11.75
CA GLY A 132 6.61 11.42 -11.61
C GLY A 132 7.34 11.68 -10.29
N LEU A 133 6.83 11.15 -9.17
CA LEU A 133 7.44 11.18 -7.84
C LEU A 133 7.05 9.91 -7.08
N SER A 134 7.71 9.67 -5.94
CA SER A 134 7.46 8.58 -4.98
C SER A 134 6.01 8.10 -4.94
N ALA A 135 5.79 6.84 -5.33
CA ALA A 135 4.49 6.21 -5.50
C ALA A 135 4.15 5.32 -4.31
N TRP A 136 2.87 5.27 -3.90
CA TRP A 136 2.45 4.78 -2.58
C TRP A 136 1.20 3.89 -2.60
N GLY A 137 0.07 4.44 -3.02
CA GLY A 137 -1.20 3.72 -3.06
C GLY A 137 -1.28 2.85 -4.30
N ILE A 138 -1.80 1.63 -4.12
CA ILE A 138 -2.13 0.69 -5.19
C ILE A 138 -3.58 0.27 -4.97
N ALA A 139 -4.41 0.30 -6.02
CA ALA A 139 -5.68 -0.40 -6.07
C ALA A 139 -5.89 -1.01 -7.46
N VAL A 140 -6.53 -2.18 -7.52
CA VAL A 140 -6.90 -2.84 -8.77
C VAL A 140 -8.41 -3.01 -8.82
N HIS A 141 -9.04 -2.64 -9.93
CA HIS A 141 -10.44 -2.97 -10.17
C HIS A 141 -10.53 -4.29 -10.92
N ARG A 142 -11.14 -5.31 -10.30
CA ARG A 142 -11.16 -6.66 -10.85
C ARG A 142 -11.97 -6.75 -12.16
N GLU A 143 -13.28 -6.52 -12.10
CA GLU A 143 -14.14 -6.69 -13.28
C GLU A 143 -13.80 -5.69 -14.41
N ALA A 144 -13.61 -4.41 -14.07
CA ALA A 144 -13.31 -3.36 -15.04
C ALA A 144 -11.87 -3.40 -15.63
N ARG A 145 -10.95 -4.19 -15.05
CA ARG A 145 -9.52 -4.27 -15.41
C ARG A 145 -8.83 -2.88 -15.41
N LEU A 146 -8.82 -2.25 -14.24
CA LEU A 146 -8.17 -0.95 -14.00
C LEU A 146 -7.08 -1.09 -12.92
N ILE A 147 -6.02 -0.28 -13.00
CA ILE A 147 -5.01 -0.14 -11.93
C ILE A 147 -4.89 1.34 -11.58
N ALA A 148 -5.10 1.70 -10.31
CA ALA A 148 -4.90 3.05 -9.79
C ALA A 148 -3.64 3.10 -8.94
N ILE A 149 -2.75 4.05 -9.25
CA ILE A 149 -1.51 4.32 -8.50
C ILE A 149 -1.55 5.77 -8.02
N SER A 150 -1.27 6.01 -6.73
CA SER A 150 -1.15 7.37 -6.19
C SER A 150 0.29 7.71 -5.81
N ALA A 151 0.65 8.99 -5.92
CA ALA A 151 2.03 9.45 -5.72
C ALA A 151 2.12 10.80 -5.00
N ASN A 152 3.35 11.15 -4.60
CA ASN A 152 3.70 12.45 -4.02
C ASN A 152 3.67 13.61 -5.04
N THR A 153 3.23 13.36 -6.28
CA THR A 153 2.75 14.40 -7.21
C THR A 153 1.36 14.94 -6.82
N HIS A 154 0.78 14.45 -5.71
CA HIS A 154 -0.61 14.65 -5.27
C HIS A 154 -1.66 14.06 -6.23
N ASN A 155 -1.25 13.46 -7.33
CA ASN A 155 -2.12 12.88 -8.34
C ASN A 155 -2.39 11.39 -8.07
N VAL A 156 -3.54 10.92 -8.54
CA VAL A 156 -3.78 9.50 -8.80
C VAL A 156 -3.76 9.28 -10.31
N THR A 157 -2.98 8.30 -10.77
CA THR A 157 -2.93 7.86 -12.16
C THR A 157 -3.65 6.51 -12.27
N VAL A 158 -4.74 6.48 -13.05
CA VAL A 158 -5.50 5.25 -13.33
C VAL A 158 -5.20 4.77 -14.75
N PHE A 159 -4.61 3.58 -14.84
CA PHE A 159 -4.39 2.84 -16.07
C PHE A 159 -5.63 1.99 -16.37
N ALA A 160 -6.35 2.31 -17.44
CA ALA A 160 -7.51 1.56 -17.89
C ALA A 160 -7.14 0.78 -19.16
N PHE A 161 -7.03 -0.54 -19.04
CA PHE A 161 -6.59 -1.37 -20.16
C PHE A 161 -7.68 -1.55 -21.23
N ALA A 162 -7.22 -1.72 -22.47
CA ALA A 162 -8.05 -2.07 -23.61
C ALA A 162 -8.85 -3.36 -23.38
N LEU A 163 -10.06 -3.40 -23.95
CA LEU A 163 -10.96 -4.54 -23.94
C LEU A 163 -11.10 -5.12 -25.36
N THR A 164 -11.12 -6.45 -25.47
CA THR A 164 -11.39 -7.11 -26.74
C THR A 164 -12.81 -6.78 -27.23
N PRO A 165 -12.99 -6.33 -28.49
CA PRO A 165 -14.33 -6.06 -29.04
C PRO A 165 -15.23 -7.30 -28.95
N HIS A 166 -16.45 -7.12 -28.44
CA HIS A 166 -17.43 -8.21 -28.38
C HIS A 166 -17.85 -8.63 -29.80
N SER A 167 -17.69 -9.93 -30.11
CA SER A 167 -17.75 -10.50 -31.45
C SER A 167 -19.06 -10.31 -32.25
N GLY A 168 -20.11 -9.77 -31.62
CA GLY A 168 -21.38 -9.42 -32.27
C GLY A 168 -21.50 -7.97 -32.74
N ALA A 169 -20.68 -7.04 -32.23
CA ALA A 169 -20.84 -5.60 -32.44
C ALA A 169 -20.17 -5.09 -33.73
N ARG A 170 -20.45 -5.72 -34.89
CA ARG A 170 -19.95 -5.26 -36.20
C ARG A 170 -20.78 -4.11 -36.79
N THR A 171 -20.97 -3.03 -36.02
CA THR A 171 -21.44 -1.75 -36.56
C THR A 171 -20.34 -1.10 -37.41
N SER A 172 -20.65 -0.81 -38.67
CA SER A 172 -19.66 -0.38 -39.66
C SER A 172 -19.39 1.13 -39.64
N THR A 173 -18.47 1.58 -38.78
CA THR A 173 -17.96 2.96 -38.75
C THR A 173 -16.45 2.97 -39.01
N TRP A 174 -16.06 2.87 -40.28
CA TRP A 174 -14.64 2.89 -40.71
C TRP A 174 -14.00 4.29 -40.66
N PHE A 175 -14.79 5.32 -40.34
CA PHE A 175 -14.34 6.68 -40.09
C PHE A 175 -15.12 7.22 -38.88
N ALA A 176 -14.61 6.95 -37.69
CA ALA A 176 -14.84 7.77 -36.51
C ALA A 176 -13.50 8.45 -36.21
N GLU A 177 -13.52 9.76 -35.95
CA GLU A 177 -12.34 10.48 -35.48
C GLU A 177 -12.02 10.03 -34.04
N ALA A 178 -10.85 10.41 -33.51
CA ALA A 178 -10.39 9.97 -32.18
C ALA A 178 -11.13 10.72 -31.05
N ASP A 179 -12.42 10.44 -30.93
CA ASP A 179 -13.38 11.07 -30.04
C ASP A 179 -13.16 10.66 -28.56
N ASP A 180 -13.55 11.53 -27.62
CA ASP A 180 -13.44 11.25 -26.17
C ASP A 180 -14.35 10.06 -25.73
N ALA A 181 -15.26 9.63 -26.61
CA ALA A 181 -16.24 8.58 -26.40
C ALA A 181 -15.71 7.13 -26.34
N ASP A 182 -14.39 6.87 -26.38
CA ASP A 182 -13.86 5.50 -26.19
C ASP A 182 -13.85 5.05 -24.70
N PHE A 183 -13.91 5.99 -23.75
CA PHE A 183 -14.00 5.69 -22.32
C PHE A 183 -15.37 6.13 -21.76
N PRO A 184 -16.03 5.36 -20.86
CA PRO A 184 -15.61 4.09 -20.23
C PRO A 184 -15.78 2.84 -21.11
N HIS A 185 -16.48 2.97 -22.23
CA HIS A 185 -16.70 1.95 -23.25
C HIS A 185 -16.80 2.63 -24.63
N PRO A 186 -16.33 2.00 -25.73
CA PRO A 186 -15.92 0.58 -25.82
C PRO A 186 -14.55 0.19 -25.27
N ARG A 187 -13.63 1.13 -24.98
CA ARG A 187 -12.23 0.88 -24.58
C ARG A 187 -11.45 0.03 -25.59
N GLN A 188 -11.38 0.49 -26.83
CA GLN A 188 -10.61 -0.16 -27.90
C GLN A 188 -9.09 0.03 -27.74
N ARG A 189 -8.65 1.05 -26.99
CA ARG A 189 -7.25 1.28 -26.61
C ARG A 189 -7.08 1.40 -25.10
N ASP A 190 -5.82 1.40 -24.65
CA ASP A 190 -5.49 1.79 -23.28
C ASP A 190 -5.79 3.28 -23.07
N HIS A 191 -6.16 3.64 -21.84
CA HIS A 191 -6.33 5.02 -21.37
C HIS A 191 -5.56 5.25 -20.08
N VAL A 192 -5.15 6.51 -19.87
CA VAL A 192 -4.55 6.99 -18.62
C VAL A 192 -5.40 8.16 -18.14
N ILE A 193 -5.98 8.03 -16.94
CA ILE A 193 -6.82 9.04 -16.32
C ILE A 193 -6.05 9.61 -15.11
N THR A 194 -5.93 10.93 -15.03
CA THR A 194 -5.27 11.60 -13.91
C THR A 194 -6.30 12.31 -13.04
N LEU A 195 -6.28 12.03 -11.73
CA LEU A 195 -7.11 12.70 -10.73
C LEU A 195 -6.21 13.64 -9.92
N HIS A 196 -6.59 14.92 -9.86
CA HIS A 196 -5.76 15.97 -9.27
C HIS A 196 -6.11 16.22 -7.79
N GLY A 197 -5.41 15.53 -6.88
CA GLY A 197 -5.49 15.78 -5.44
C GLY A 197 -4.70 17.02 -5.01
N THR A 198 -4.82 17.38 -3.72
CA THR A 198 -4.18 18.58 -3.15
C THR A 198 -3.00 18.30 -2.22
N HIS A 199 -2.85 17.06 -1.76
CA HIS A 199 -1.82 16.59 -0.83
C HIS A 199 -1.40 15.15 -1.17
N ASN A 200 -0.37 14.62 -0.50
CA ASN A 200 0.04 13.22 -0.67
C ASN A 200 -1.11 12.24 -0.33
N ILE A 201 -1.32 11.26 -1.22
CA ILE A 201 -2.37 10.25 -1.13
C ILE A 201 -1.72 8.89 -0.84
N PRO A 202 -1.62 8.43 0.44
CA PRO A 202 -1.05 7.13 0.78
C PRO A 202 -1.90 5.93 0.36
N SER A 203 -3.21 6.12 0.08
CA SER A 203 -4.11 5.02 -0.28
C SER A 203 -5.16 5.46 -1.30
N VAL A 204 -5.44 4.56 -2.24
CA VAL A 204 -6.57 4.58 -3.16
C VAL A 204 -7.33 3.26 -3.05
N SER A 205 -8.60 3.22 -3.43
CA SER A 205 -9.46 2.05 -3.27
C SER A 205 -10.63 2.06 -4.27
N PHE A 206 -10.87 0.94 -4.95
CA PHE A 206 -11.96 0.76 -5.92
C PHE A 206 -13.19 0.09 -5.28
N ASN A 207 -14.38 0.34 -5.84
CA ASN A 207 -15.59 -0.38 -5.41
C ASN A 207 -15.68 -1.82 -5.99
N ASN A 208 -14.87 -2.74 -5.47
CA ASN A 208 -14.86 -4.15 -5.87
C ASN A 208 -16.00 -5.01 -5.26
N THR A 209 -17.06 -4.42 -4.68
CA THR A 209 -18.22 -5.17 -4.13
C THR A 209 -19.10 -5.83 -5.20
N GLY A 210 -18.82 -5.59 -6.48
CA GLY A 210 -19.63 -6.06 -7.61
C GLY A 210 -20.82 -5.16 -7.94
N THR A 211 -21.09 -4.09 -7.17
CA THR A 211 -22.09 -3.07 -7.50
C THR A 211 -21.61 -2.12 -8.60
N ASP A 212 -20.30 -1.92 -8.74
CA ASP A 212 -19.66 -1.11 -9.78
C ASP A 212 -18.85 -1.95 -10.79
N LYS A 213 -19.55 -2.68 -11.65
CA LYS A 213 -18.90 -3.50 -12.69
C LYS A 213 -18.14 -2.66 -13.74
N SER A 214 -18.47 -1.38 -13.85
CA SER A 214 -17.81 -0.38 -14.71
C SER A 214 -16.44 0.06 -14.21
N GLY A 215 -16.19 0.01 -12.90
CA GLY A 215 -15.05 0.68 -12.28
C GLY A 215 -15.11 2.20 -12.39
N ARG A 216 -16.31 2.76 -12.18
CA ARG A 216 -16.59 4.19 -12.19
C ARG A 216 -16.08 4.89 -10.93
N TRP A 217 -16.14 4.23 -9.78
CA TRP A 217 -15.95 4.83 -8.46
C TRP A 217 -14.59 4.47 -7.85
N LEU A 218 -13.80 5.50 -7.59
CA LEU A 218 -12.53 5.40 -6.87
C LEU A 218 -12.55 6.30 -5.64
N TYR A 219 -12.10 5.76 -4.51
CA TYR A 219 -11.77 6.53 -3.31
C TYR A 219 -10.28 6.83 -3.25
N SER A 220 -9.91 8.03 -2.78
CA SER A 220 -8.53 8.39 -2.40
C SER A 220 -8.48 8.96 -0.99
N SER A 221 -7.58 8.47 -0.15
CA SER A 221 -7.35 8.95 1.21
C SER A 221 -6.03 9.72 1.28
N ALA A 222 -6.07 10.96 1.80
CA ALA A 222 -4.96 11.92 1.81
C ALA A 222 -4.46 12.29 3.22
N ILE A 223 -3.19 12.73 3.32
CA ILE A 223 -2.54 13.05 4.61
C ILE A 223 -3.09 14.29 5.33
N ASP A 224 -3.89 15.12 4.67
CA ASP A 224 -4.62 16.24 5.29
C ASP A 224 -5.88 15.79 6.06
N GLY A 225 -6.28 14.51 5.90
CA GLY A 225 -7.46 13.92 6.51
C GLY A 225 -8.69 13.89 5.59
N ARG A 226 -8.53 14.17 4.30
CA ARG A 226 -9.59 14.03 3.29
C ARG A 226 -9.64 12.63 2.71
N THR A 227 -10.83 12.05 2.71
CA THR A 227 -11.20 10.94 1.82
C THR A 227 -12.08 11.51 0.71
N GLN A 228 -11.70 11.30 -0.54
CA GLN A 228 -12.41 11.85 -1.71
C GLN A 228 -12.95 10.73 -2.58
N LEU A 229 -14.20 10.85 -3.02
CA LEU A 229 -14.86 9.96 -3.99
C LEU A 229 -14.83 10.60 -5.37
N TRP A 230 -14.29 9.87 -6.35
CA TRP A 230 -14.11 10.30 -7.73
C TRP A 230 -15.01 9.50 -8.67
N ASP A 231 -15.53 10.19 -9.70
CA ASP A 231 -16.19 9.59 -10.85
C ASP A 231 -15.17 9.52 -11.99
N LEU A 232 -14.69 8.33 -12.34
CA LEU A 232 -13.72 8.17 -13.42
C LEU A 232 -14.31 8.51 -14.80
N HIS A 233 -15.64 8.61 -14.94
CA HIS A 233 -16.28 9.09 -16.16
C HIS A 233 -16.33 10.64 -16.23
N SER A 234 -16.02 11.33 -15.12
CA SER A 234 -15.94 12.80 -15.00
C SER A 234 -14.80 13.21 -14.05
N PRO A 235 -13.53 12.87 -14.38
CA PRO A 235 -12.40 12.84 -13.43
C PRO A 235 -11.89 14.20 -12.92
N GLN A 236 -12.46 15.31 -13.40
CA GLN A 236 -11.92 16.67 -13.22
C GLN A 236 -11.97 17.16 -11.76
N VAL A 237 -12.96 16.70 -10.99
CA VAL A 237 -13.14 17.06 -9.57
C VAL A 237 -13.67 15.84 -8.79
N PRO A 238 -13.36 15.73 -7.49
CA PRO A 238 -14.00 14.71 -6.65
C PRO A 238 -15.48 15.06 -6.51
N VAL A 239 -16.36 14.06 -6.64
CA VAL A 239 -17.81 14.26 -6.50
C VAL A 239 -18.19 14.62 -5.06
N LYS A 240 -17.45 14.08 -4.09
CA LYS A 240 -17.72 14.23 -2.66
C LYS A 240 -16.44 14.09 -1.86
N THR A 241 -16.24 14.97 -0.88
CA THR A 241 -15.13 14.88 0.09
C THR A 241 -15.71 14.58 1.47
N PHE A 242 -15.05 13.69 2.20
CA PHE A 242 -15.35 13.31 3.58
C PHE A 242 -14.15 13.68 4.45
N GLU A 243 -14.39 14.38 5.55
CA GLU A 243 -13.40 14.77 6.55
C GLU A 243 -13.89 14.27 7.91
N ILE A 244 -13.17 13.35 8.54
CA ILE A 244 -13.55 12.72 9.81
C ILE A 244 -12.32 12.50 10.70
N GLY A 245 -12.53 12.55 12.01
CA GLY A 245 -11.51 12.23 13.00
C GLY A 245 -11.77 12.92 14.33
N ARG A 246 -10.70 13.07 15.13
CA ARG A 246 -10.75 13.84 16.38
C ARG A 246 -9.73 14.98 16.39
N CYS A 247 -10.17 16.22 16.59
CA CYS A 247 -9.29 17.39 16.66
C CYS A 247 -9.55 18.24 17.91
N ALA A 248 -8.53 18.94 18.40
CA ALA A 248 -8.66 19.89 19.50
C ALA A 248 -9.26 21.26 19.05
N GLY A 249 -9.29 21.54 17.75
CA GLY A 249 -9.87 22.75 17.15
C GLY A 249 -11.34 22.59 16.75
N THR A 250 -12.01 21.54 17.23
CA THR A 250 -13.38 21.20 16.85
C THR A 250 -14.40 21.89 17.75
N ASP A 251 -15.07 22.90 17.19
CA ASP A 251 -16.21 23.58 17.82
C ASP A 251 -17.54 22.83 17.62
N SER A 252 -17.73 22.20 16.46
CA SER A 252 -18.95 21.47 16.06
C SER A 252 -18.65 20.05 15.62
N GLN A 253 -19.53 19.09 15.92
CA GLN A 253 -19.40 17.71 15.40
C GLN A 253 -19.71 17.60 13.89
N LEU A 254 -20.31 18.63 13.28
CA LEU A 254 -20.82 18.60 11.90
C LEU A 254 -19.94 19.38 10.90
N GLU A 255 -18.83 19.95 11.36
CA GLU A 255 -17.92 20.76 10.55
C GLU A 255 -16.46 20.35 10.84
N ALA A 256 -15.64 20.29 9.80
CA ALA A 256 -14.21 20.04 9.94
C ALA A 256 -13.52 21.30 10.50
N PRO A 257 -12.52 21.15 11.40
CA PRO A 257 -11.82 22.28 11.99
C PRO A 257 -11.02 23.04 10.93
N ARG A 258 -11.29 24.33 10.73
CA ARG A 258 -10.60 25.17 9.74
C ARG A 258 -9.08 25.25 9.96
N GLN A 259 -8.63 25.05 11.19
CA GLN A 259 -7.22 24.96 11.54
C GLN A 259 -7.02 23.91 12.64
N CYS A 260 -6.02 23.04 12.46
CA CYS A 260 -5.64 22.06 13.47
C CYS A 260 -4.91 22.74 14.63
N SER A 261 -5.48 22.69 15.85
CA SER A 261 -4.83 23.17 17.08
C SER A 261 -4.19 22.06 17.91
N CYS A 262 -4.07 20.84 17.36
CA CYS A 262 -3.55 19.68 18.06
C CYS A 262 -2.05 19.81 18.40
N LEU A 263 -1.65 19.43 19.61
CA LEU A 263 -0.24 19.39 20.03
C LEU A 263 0.62 18.48 19.13
N ASP A 264 0.03 17.43 18.58
CA ASP A 264 0.63 16.46 17.65
C ASP A 264 0.39 16.81 16.16
N SER A 265 -0.05 18.03 15.84
CA SER A 265 -0.34 18.53 14.47
C SER A 265 0.76 18.24 13.44
N ARG A 266 2.05 18.37 13.80
CA ARG A 266 3.19 18.05 12.93
C ARG A 266 3.28 16.57 12.52
N SER A 267 2.63 15.68 13.27
CA SER A 267 2.55 14.24 13.00
C SER A 267 1.31 13.86 12.18
N VAL A 268 0.72 14.81 11.44
CA VAL A 268 -0.50 14.65 10.62
C VAL A 268 -1.62 13.85 11.32
N PRO A 269 -2.12 14.31 12.49
CA PRO A 269 -2.96 13.54 13.40
C PRO A 269 -4.36 13.19 12.86
N HIS A 270 -4.70 13.68 11.67
CA HIS A 270 -6.00 13.49 11.02
C HIS A 270 -5.88 12.74 9.69
N ALA A 271 -4.66 12.44 9.23
CA ALA A 271 -4.38 11.80 7.94
C ALA A 271 -5.25 10.56 7.70
N ALA A 272 -5.84 10.46 6.51
CA ALA A 272 -6.58 9.28 6.07
C ALA A 272 -5.61 8.27 5.44
N TRP A 273 -5.67 7.01 5.87
CA TRP A 273 -4.73 5.94 5.49
C TRP A 273 -5.34 4.79 4.70
N ALA A 274 -6.67 4.59 4.77
CA ALA A 274 -7.40 3.69 3.87
C ALA A 274 -8.87 4.10 3.72
N THR A 275 -9.52 3.58 2.68
CA THR A 275 -10.98 3.50 2.58
C THR A 275 -11.38 2.10 2.11
N LEU A 276 -12.32 1.46 2.77
CA LEU A 276 -12.94 0.19 2.34
C LEU A 276 -14.39 0.44 1.91
N VAL A 277 -14.81 -0.14 0.80
CA VAL A 277 -16.22 -0.22 0.40
C VAL A 277 -16.74 -1.62 0.74
N LEU A 278 -17.83 -1.70 1.48
CA LEU A 278 -18.29 -2.95 2.09
C LEU A 278 -19.55 -3.46 1.40
N ASP A 279 -19.54 -4.72 0.97
CA ASP A 279 -20.74 -5.42 0.50
C ASP A 279 -21.75 -5.56 1.68
N PRO A 280 -22.97 -5.03 1.57
CA PRO A 280 -24.02 -5.18 2.60
C PRO A 280 -24.31 -6.63 3.01
N THR A 281 -24.02 -7.62 2.17
CA THR A 281 -24.27 -9.04 2.42
C THR A 281 -23.22 -9.71 3.33
N CYS A 282 -22.04 -9.11 3.50
CA CYS A 282 -20.99 -9.68 4.37
C CYS A 282 -21.17 -9.34 5.87
N PHE A 283 -22.18 -8.54 6.23
CA PHE A 283 -22.47 -8.17 7.62
C PHE A 283 -23.25 -9.29 8.34
N HIS A 284 -22.73 -9.76 9.46
CA HIS A 284 -23.38 -10.78 10.29
C HIS A 284 -24.60 -10.18 11.02
N ASP A 285 -25.73 -10.90 11.03
CA ASP A 285 -26.90 -10.52 11.84
C ASP A 285 -26.54 -10.45 13.34
N ALA A 286 -26.94 -9.36 14.00
CA ALA A 286 -26.79 -9.17 15.42
C ALA A 286 -28.16 -9.03 16.10
N SER A 287 -28.32 -9.69 17.25
CA SER A 287 -29.55 -9.70 18.04
C SER A 287 -29.69 -8.52 19.02
N SER A 288 -28.62 -7.73 19.21
CA SER A 288 -28.57 -6.68 20.23
C SER A 288 -27.45 -5.67 19.99
N TYR A 289 -27.54 -4.50 20.62
CA TYR A 289 -26.46 -3.50 20.62
C TYR A 289 -25.13 -4.04 21.18
N LYS A 290 -25.18 -4.87 22.22
CA LYS A 290 -24.00 -5.56 22.77
C LYS A 290 -23.30 -6.42 21.71
N GLU A 291 -24.07 -7.14 20.91
CA GLU A 291 -23.56 -8.00 19.85
C GLU A 291 -23.08 -7.22 18.62
N ALA A 292 -23.79 -6.16 18.21
CA ALA A 292 -23.45 -5.35 17.05
C ALA A 292 -22.22 -4.45 17.28
N PHE A 293 -22.06 -3.86 18.46
CA PHE A 293 -21.05 -2.82 18.74
C PHE A 293 -19.93 -3.29 19.70
N GLY A 294 -20.04 -4.48 20.29
CA GLY A 294 -19.12 -4.96 21.34
C GLY A 294 -19.19 -4.15 22.65
N THR A 295 -20.20 -3.29 22.78
CA THR A 295 -20.39 -2.38 23.91
C THR A 295 -21.14 -3.05 25.07
N ARG A 296 -21.30 -2.32 26.17
CA ARG A 296 -22.23 -2.69 27.24
C ARG A 296 -23.69 -2.62 26.77
N GLU A 297 -24.57 -3.30 27.50
CA GLU A 297 -26.02 -3.34 27.24
C GLU A 297 -26.73 -2.00 27.51
N ASP A 298 -26.12 -1.11 28.31
CA ASP A 298 -26.60 0.25 28.59
C ASP A 298 -26.05 1.31 27.62
N PHE A 299 -25.34 0.90 26.57
CA PHE A 299 -24.86 1.81 25.52
C PHE A 299 -26.03 2.43 24.75
N LYS A 300 -26.06 3.77 24.68
CA LYS A 300 -27.06 4.53 23.92
C LYS A 300 -26.43 5.09 22.67
N ILE A 301 -27.02 4.79 21.53
CA ILE A 301 -26.61 5.33 20.25
C ILE A 301 -26.98 6.83 20.16
N PRO A 302 -26.03 7.75 19.92
CA PRO A 302 -26.29 9.16 19.65
C PRO A 302 -26.69 9.38 18.18
N THR A 303 -27.19 10.57 17.85
CA THR A 303 -27.72 10.89 16.51
C THR A 303 -26.66 11.17 15.43
N THR A 304 -25.40 11.40 15.80
CA THR A 304 -24.34 11.88 14.89
C THR A 304 -23.20 10.87 14.72
N ILE A 305 -22.43 10.66 15.79
CA ILE A 305 -21.23 9.81 15.81
C ILE A 305 -21.29 8.91 17.05
N ALA A 306 -21.50 7.62 16.85
CA ALA A 306 -21.53 6.60 17.88
C ALA A 306 -20.10 6.14 18.20
N ASP A 307 -19.48 6.75 19.21
CA ASP A 307 -18.16 6.37 19.69
C ASP A 307 -18.22 5.05 20.48
N ILE A 308 -17.79 3.95 19.85
CA ILE A 308 -17.76 2.61 20.43
C ILE A 308 -16.43 2.28 21.13
N SER A 309 -15.54 3.27 21.34
CA SER A 309 -14.21 3.04 21.93
C SER A 309 -14.25 2.46 23.36
N CYS A 310 -15.40 2.52 24.04
CA CYS A 310 -15.63 1.85 25.32
C CYS A 310 -15.66 0.31 25.22
N SER A 311 -15.83 -0.26 24.02
CA SER A 311 -15.71 -1.71 23.74
C SER A 311 -14.26 -2.22 23.86
N ARG A 312 -13.25 -1.33 23.94
CA ARG A 312 -11.83 -1.71 23.95
C ARG A 312 -11.39 -2.57 25.16
N SER A 313 -12.24 -2.79 26.16
CA SER A 313 -11.97 -3.77 27.24
C SER A 313 -12.54 -5.17 26.99
N ALA A 314 -13.13 -5.44 25.82
CA ALA A 314 -13.89 -6.67 25.54
C ALA A 314 -13.25 -7.62 24.50
N TYR A 315 -12.11 -7.25 23.89
CA TYR A 315 -11.43 -8.09 22.89
C TYR A 315 -10.59 -9.20 23.53
N THR A 316 -10.31 -10.27 22.78
CA THR A 316 -9.35 -11.30 23.19
C THR A 316 -7.96 -10.99 22.62
N THR A 317 -6.93 -10.94 23.48
CA THR A 317 -5.52 -10.96 23.06
C THR A 317 -5.10 -12.41 22.80
N LEU A 318 -4.57 -12.72 21.62
CA LEU A 318 -4.10 -14.06 21.29
C LEU A 318 -2.57 -14.12 21.19
N ALA A 319 -1.98 -15.06 21.92
CA ALA A 319 -0.58 -15.41 21.82
C ALA A 319 -0.37 -16.34 20.62
N CYS A 320 0.58 -16.00 19.75
CA CYS A 320 0.93 -16.79 18.56
C CYS A 320 2.10 -17.74 18.87
N VAL A 321 2.23 -18.80 18.07
CA VAL A 321 3.50 -19.54 17.96
C VAL A 321 4.49 -18.67 17.18
N SER A 322 5.45 -18.06 17.89
CA SER A 322 6.53 -17.31 17.25
C SER A 322 7.40 -18.25 16.42
N LEU A 323 7.44 -18.04 15.10
CA LEU A 323 8.41 -18.69 14.21
C LEU A 323 9.71 -17.89 14.28
N GLU A 324 10.75 -18.47 14.88
CA GLU A 324 12.07 -17.85 14.92
C GLU A 324 12.69 -17.79 13.51
N PRO A 325 13.25 -16.65 13.08
CA PRO A 325 14.00 -16.58 11.83
C PRO A 325 15.29 -17.40 11.95
N PRO A 326 15.74 -18.10 10.88
CA PRO A 326 16.98 -18.86 10.91
C PRO A 326 18.19 -17.93 11.11
N SER A 327 19.11 -18.34 11.98
CA SER A 327 20.33 -17.57 12.26
C SER A 327 21.24 -17.52 11.04
N VAL A 328 21.56 -16.30 10.58
CA VAL A 328 22.43 -16.08 9.42
C VAL A 328 23.88 -16.35 9.81
N GLN A 329 24.35 -17.58 9.62
CA GLN A 329 25.77 -17.89 9.60
C GLN A 329 26.37 -17.45 8.26
N LEU A 330 27.10 -16.33 8.28
CA LEU A 330 27.96 -15.93 7.16
C LEU A 330 29.09 -16.96 7.00
N PRO A 331 29.39 -17.43 5.77
CA PRO A 331 30.38 -18.47 5.57
C PRO A 331 31.82 -17.94 5.71
N GLY A 332 32.52 -18.39 6.76
CA GLY A 332 33.99 -18.47 6.78
C GLY A 332 34.75 -17.35 7.49
N THR A 333 34.93 -17.52 8.80
CA THR A 333 36.18 -17.13 9.48
C THR A 333 36.76 -18.38 10.14
N TYR A 334 38.04 -18.65 9.87
CA TYR A 334 38.72 -19.91 10.18
C TYR A 334 38.78 -20.22 11.68
N ASP A 335 38.63 -21.50 12.03
CA ASP A 335 38.76 -21.99 13.40
C ASP A 335 40.16 -21.71 13.98
N ILE A 336 40.18 -21.15 15.19
CA ILE A 336 41.35 -21.17 16.08
C ILE A 336 40.88 -21.74 17.42
N GLU A 337 41.35 -22.94 17.74
CA GLU A 337 41.02 -23.62 19.00
C GLU A 337 41.66 -22.90 20.20
N SER A 338 40.87 -22.54 21.22
CA SER A 338 41.41 -22.23 22.55
C SER A 338 40.42 -22.52 23.69
N SER A 339 40.67 -23.65 24.35
CA SER A 339 40.41 -23.99 25.77
C SER A 339 39.42 -23.19 26.63
N GLU A 340 38.57 -23.95 27.34
CA GLU A 340 37.67 -23.59 28.44
C GLU A 340 38.27 -22.67 29.54
N GLN A 341 37.47 -21.72 30.07
CA GLN A 341 37.28 -21.55 31.53
C GLN A 341 36.09 -20.62 31.91
N ASP A 342 35.67 -20.69 33.17
CA ASP A 342 34.43 -20.14 33.74
C ASP A 342 34.31 -18.60 33.82
N GLY A 343 33.08 -18.09 33.92
CA GLY A 343 32.79 -17.11 35.00
C GLY A 343 31.89 -15.88 34.76
N VAL A 344 30.59 -16.01 35.05
CA VAL A 344 29.81 -15.14 35.99
C VAL A 344 29.67 -13.60 35.73
N LEU A 345 28.41 -13.20 35.44
CA LEU A 345 27.68 -11.96 35.79
C LEU A 345 28.14 -10.54 35.30
N MET A 346 27.22 -9.91 34.54
CA MET A 346 26.62 -8.56 34.77
C MET A 346 27.53 -7.38 35.19
N TYR A 347 27.65 -6.35 34.34
CA TYR A 347 26.90 -5.07 34.48
C TYR A 347 27.10 -4.13 33.27
N SER A 348 26.27 -3.08 33.19
CA SER A 348 26.27 -2.06 32.12
C SER A 348 27.47 -1.11 32.13
N PRO A 349 27.94 -0.61 30.97
CA PRO A 349 28.76 0.60 30.89
C PRO A 349 27.87 1.85 30.81
N SER A 350 27.96 2.71 31.82
CA SER A 350 27.44 4.09 31.73
C SER A 350 28.36 4.97 30.89
N ILE A 351 27.78 5.95 30.17
CA ILE A 351 28.57 6.97 29.45
C ILE A 351 29.32 7.84 30.47
N VAL A 352 30.61 8.07 30.21
CA VAL A 352 31.41 9.12 30.84
C VAL A 352 32.07 9.94 29.72
N LEU A 353 31.89 11.25 29.77
CA LEU A 353 32.56 12.20 28.86
C LEU A 353 33.95 12.52 29.42
N GLY A 354 34.94 12.65 28.53
CA GLY A 354 36.30 13.09 28.86
C GLY A 354 36.95 13.73 27.64
N GLU A 355 37.48 14.94 27.81
CA GLU A 355 38.07 15.75 26.74
C GLU A 355 39.61 15.65 26.73
N SER A 356 40.23 16.10 25.62
CA SER A 356 41.68 16.23 25.40
C SER A 356 42.49 14.91 25.30
N SER A 357 43.69 14.87 24.70
CA SER A 357 44.56 15.97 24.24
C SER A 357 45.30 15.66 22.91
N GLU A 358 46.06 16.66 22.46
CA GLU A 358 47.05 16.68 21.35
C GLU A 358 48.03 15.47 21.40
N ASP A 359 48.57 14.97 20.28
CA ASP A 359 49.76 15.55 19.60
C ASP A 359 49.90 15.13 18.11
N SER A 360 50.89 15.74 17.45
CA SER A 360 51.45 15.57 16.11
C SER A 360 52.05 14.17 15.79
N GLY A 361 52.38 13.83 14.54
CA GLY A 361 52.24 14.52 13.25
C GLY A 361 53.09 13.89 12.14
N THR A 362 53.25 14.60 11.01
CA THR A 362 53.93 14.18 9.75
C THR A 362 53.26 13.01 8.99
N GLY A 363 53.20 12.95 7.66
CA GLY A 363 53.56 13.93 6.62
C GLY A 363 54.66 13.44 5.67
N MET A 364 54.28 12.98 4.48
CA MET A 364 55.10 12.90 3.24
C MET A 364 54.18 12.57 2.04
N ALA A 365 54.53 13.03 0.85
CA ALA A 365 53.83 12.68 -0.40
C ALA A 365 54.80 12.64 -1.59
N TYR A 366 54.71 11.59 -2.41
CA TYR A 366 55.29 11.40 -3.75
C TYR A 366 54.33 10.44 -4.49
N SER A 367 53.79 10.68 -5.70
CA SER A 367 54.27 11.28 -6.96
C SER A 367 55.01 10.29 -7.89
N ASP A 368 54.28 9.88 -8.93
CA ASP A 368 54.62 9.42 -10.28
C ASP A 368 56.10 9.24 -10.70
N VAL A 369 56.39 8.15 -11.41
CA VAL A 369 57.26 8.14 -12.62
C VAL A 369 56.78 7.05 -13.61
N ASP A 370 57.00 7.26 -14.90
CA ASP A 370 56.56 6.47 -16.05
C ASP A 370 57.47 5.26 -16.46
N GLU A 371 57.15 4.74 -17.65
CA GLU A 371 57.90 3.87 -18.58
C GLU A 371 57.64 2.35 -18.54
N ALA A 372 57.59 1.59 -19.66
CA ALA A 372 57.17 1.76 -21.06
C ALA A 372 57.82 0.61 -21.91
N THR A 373 57.36 0.45 -23.16
CA THR A 373 58.00 -0.25 -24.30
C THR A 373 57.70 -1.74 -24.60
N ASN A 374 56.79 -1.94 -25.56
CA ASN A 374 57.04 -2.47 -26.92
C ASN A 374 57.05 -3.98 -27.28
N ASN A 375 56.57 -4.22 -28.52
CA ASN A 375 56.77 -5.36 -29.44
C ASN A 375 56.21 -6.73 -29.02
N ASP A 376 55.87 -7.69 -29.89
CA ASP A 376 55.52 -7.86 -31.32
C ASP A 376 55.32 -9.41 -31.43
N GLY A 377 54.54 -10.03 -32.31
CA GLY A 377 53.62 -9.59 -33.38
C GLY A 377 53.01 -10.87 -34.03
N SER A 378 52.34 -10.75 -35.20
CA SER A 378 52.31 -11.71 -36.35
C SER A 378 52.31 -13.24 -36.10
N ASP A 379 51.50 -14.11 -36.74
CA ASP A 379 50.62 -14.12 -37.94
C ASP A 379 49.83 -15.46 -37.87
N ASN A 380 48.86 -15.89 -38.68
CA ASN A 380 47.87 -15.43 -39.68
C ASN A 380 47.25 -16.75 -40.26
N GLU A 381 46.41 -16.68 -41.31
CA GLU A 381 46.06 -17.79 -42.26
C GLU A 381 45.08 -18.89 -41.73
N THR A 382 43.78 -18.94 -42.12
CA THR A 382 43.09 -19.25 -43.43
C THR A 382 42.84 -20.76 -43.66
N GLU A 383 41.81 -21.29 -44.36
CA GLU A 383 40.68 -20.72 -45.13
C GLU A 383 39.52 -21.76 -45.35
N HIS A 384 38.59 -21.44 -46.27
CA HIS A 384 37.48 -22.23 -46.86
C HIS A 384 36.15 -22.26 -46.05
N SER A 385 34.96 -21.90 -46.59
CA SER A 385 34.37 -21.97 -47.96
C SER A 385 33.99 -23.40 -48.39
N ASP A 386 32.94 -23.69 -49.16
CA ASP A 386 32.07 -22.90 -50.07
C ASP A 386 30.58 -22.98 -49.61
N ASP A 387 29.74 -21.93 -49.69
CA ASP A 387 28.95 -21.43 -50.85
C ASP A 387 27.97 -22.42 -51.53
N ASP A 388 26.68 -22.06 -51.56
CA ASP A 388 25.74 -22.37 -52.66
C ASP A 388 24.54 -21.38 -52.60
N ALA A 389 24.19 -20.72 -53.71
CA ALA A 389 23.27 -19.56 -53.71
C ALA A 389 22.32 -19.51 -54.93
N ILE A 390 21.10 -18.98 -54.76
CA ILE A 390 20.12 -18.72 -55.84
C ILE A 390 19.39 -17.38 -55.61
N GLU A 391 19.19 -16.62 -56.69
CA GLU A 391 18.64 -15.24 -56.80
C GLU A 391 17.34 -15.24 -57.65
N VAL A 392 16.39 -14.30 -57.63
CA VAL A 392 16.20 -13.01 -56.89
C VAL A 392 14.89 -13.13 -56.04
N ASP A 393 13.99 -12.19 -55.70
CA ASP A 393 13.64 -10.78 -56.02
C ASP A 393 12.75 -10.26 -54.83
N GLY A 394 12.61 -8.98 -54.46
CA GLY A 394 13.25 -7.75 -54.96
C GLY A 394 12.37 -6.49 -54.78
N VAL A 395 12.16 -5.99 -53.55
CA VAL A 395 11.57 -4.64 -53.29
C VAL A 395 12.11 -4.04 -51.98
N ASP A 396 12.70 -2.85 -52.03
CA ASP A 396 13.22 -2.10 -50.87
C ASP A 396 12.21 -1.16 -50.20
N ALA A 397 12.29 -1.04 -48.86
CA ALA A 397 11.88 0.15 -48.11
C ALA A 397 12.53 0.19 -46.72
N ALA A 398 13.35 1.22 -46.43
CA ALA A 398 14.03 1.38 -45.14
C ALA A 398 13.18 2.15 -44.11
N PRO A 399 13.36 1.92 -42.78
CA PRO A 399 12.63 2.64 -41.74
C PRO A 399 13.18 4.05 -41.52
N ALA A 400 12.30 5.05 -41.48
CA ALA A 400 12.66 6.45 -41.23
C ALA A 400 12.57 6.82 -39.74
N VAL A 401 13.61 7.47 -39.22
CA VAL A 401 13.62 8.06 -37.88
C VAL A 401 12.90 9.42 -37.90
N ILE A 402 12.07 9.68 -36.90
CA ILE A 402 11.39 10.98 -36.73
C ILE A 402 11.85 11.63 -35.42
N THR A 403 12.39 12.85 -35.51
CA THR A 403 12.78 13.69 -34.38
C THR A 403 11.70 14.72 -34.06
N PRO A 404 11.55 15.14 -32.79
CA PRO A 404 10.61 16.20 -32.42
C PRO A 404 11.11 17.57 -32.91
N SER A 405 10.22 18.34 -33.54
CA SER A 405 10.53 19.72 -33.98
C SER A 405 10.01 20.74 -32.96
N ALA A 406 10.87 21.67 -32.56
CA ALA A 406 10.48 22.82 -31.75
C ALA A 406 10.00 23.97 -32.65
N ASN A 407 8.80 24.50 -32.39
CA ASN A 407 8.30 25.71 -33.02
C ASN A 407 8.47 26.91 -32.08
N SER A 408 9.24 27.90 -32.50
CA SER A 408 9.35 29.21 -31.85
C SER A 408 8.75 30.27 -32.77
N ALA A 409 7.93 31.17 -32.23
CA ALA A 409 7.31 32.26 -32.97
C ALA A 409 7.73 33.60 -32.34
N LEU A 410 8.34 34.47 -33.14
CA LEU A 410 8.77 35.79 -32.70
C LEU A 410 7.60 36.78 -32.69
N GLN A 411 7.60 37.68 -31.71
CA GLN A 411 7.11 39.05 -31.89
C GLN A 411 8.13 40.05 -31.32
N THR A 412 8.23 41.21 -31.97
CA THR A 412 9.19 42.29 -31.69
C THR A 412 8.58 43.40 -30.82
N PRO A 413 9.39 44.18 -30.07
CA PRO A 413 8.89 45.19 -29.16
C PRO A 413 8.40 46.47 -29.86
N MET A 414 7.61 47.26 -29.13
CA MET A 414 7.29 48.65 -29.43
C MET A 414 7.22 49.43 -28.09
N GLU A 415 7.63 50.69 -28.09
CA GLU A 415 7.89 51.48 -26.87
C GLU A 415 6.83 52.56 -26.63
N PHE A 416 6.63 52.88 -25.33
CA PHE A 416 6.12 54.12 -24.71
C PHE A 416 5.08 55.03 -25.40
N GLU A 417 4.03 55.37 -24.64
CA GLU A 417 3.75 56.76 -24.26
C GLU A 417 2.96 56.79 -22.92
N ASP A 418 3.21 57.79 -22.08
CA ASP A 418 2.59 57.98 -20.75
C ASP A 418 1.42 58.99 -20.82
N ASP A 419 0.45 58.89 -19.90
CA ASP A 419 -0.46 60.01 -19.58
C ASP A 419 -1.02 59.88 -18.13
N GLU A 420 -1.06 60.98 -17.38
CA GLU A 420 -1.49 61.02 -15.95
C GLU A 420 -2.85 61.73 -15.77
N SER A 421 -3.72 61.26 -14.86
CA SER A 421 -4.45 62.11 -13.88
C SER A 421 -5.40 61.35 -12.94
N ASP A 422 -5.35 61.74 -11.65
CA ASP A 422 -6.42 61.89 -10.64
C ASP A 422 -7.49 60.77 -10.45
N GLU A 423 -7.49 60.04 -9.32
CA GLU A 423 -8.15 60.36 -8.02
C GLU A 423 -9.70 60.28 -8.06
N SER A 424 -10.43 59.63 -7.13
CA SER A 424 -10.08 59.06 -5.82
C SER A 424 -10.99 57.85 -5.41
N ASP A 425 -10.68 57.25 -4.26
CA ASP A 425 -11.54 56.42 -3.40
C ASP A 425 -12.17 55.11 -3.92
N LEU A 426 -11.54 53.97 -3.59
CA LEU A 426 -12.11 52.91 -2.73
C LEU A 426 -11.03 51.86 -2.40
N SER A 427 -10.85 51.50 -1.13
CA SER A 427 -9.75 50.61 -0.69
C SER A 427 -10.15 49.13 -0.57
N PRO A 428 -9.58 48.20 -1.37
CA PRO A 428 -9.64 46.78 -1.10
C PRO A 428 -8.46 46.33 -0.23
N ASN A 429 -8.72 45.82 0.98
CA ASN A 429 -7.71 45.05 1.72
C ASN A 429 -7.64 43.63 1.13
N GLU A 430 -6.85 43.47 0.07
CA GLU A 430 -6.49 42.14 -0.43
C GLU A 430 -5.59 41.39 0.54
N TRP A 431 -5.72 40.06 0.56
CA TRP A 431 -5.11 39.20 1.57
C TRP A 431 -3.67 38.82 1.18
N LEU A 432 -2.73 39.70 1.51
CA LEU A 432 -1.31 39.36 1.61
C LEU A 432 -1.10 38.35 2.75
N VAL A 433 -1.16 37.07 2.40
CA VAL A 433 -0.56 35.99 3.19
C VAL A 433 0.83 35.73 2.62
N GLU A 434 1.85 36.19 3.33
CA GLU A 434 3.25 35.94 2.94
C GLU A 434 3.54 34.43 2.99
N PHE A 435 4.02 33.88 1.87
CA PHE A 435 4.52 32.50 1.83
C PHE A 435 5.89 32.42 2.52
N PRO A 436 6.08 31.57 3.53
CA PRO A 436 7.42 31.23 4.00
C PRO A 436 8.12 30.41 2.91
N SER A 437 8.99 31.05 2.13
CA SER A 437 9.75 30.44 1.05
C SER A 437 10.91 29.59 1.57
N ASP A 438 10.60 28.55 2.35
CA ASP A 438 11.55 27.54 2.81
C ASP A 438 10.83 26.21 3.11
N VAL A 439 10.49 25.49 2.05
CA VAL A 439 10.14 24.04 2.13
C VAL A 439 11.23 23.25 1.40
N THR A 440 12.45 23.35 1.91
CA THR A 440 13.45 22.32 1.69
C THR A 440 13.03 21.08 2.47
N SER A 441 13.09 19.89 1.86
CA SER A 441 12.74 18.62 2.51
C SER A 441 13.79 18.22 3.56
N THR A 442 13.80 18.90 4.70
CA THR A 442 14.72 18.61 5.80
C THR A 442 14.36 17.28 6.47
N THR A 443 15.22 16.28 6.30
CA THR A 443 15.22 15.03 7.07
C THR A 443 15.07 15.32 8.57
N THR A 444 14.06 14.72 9.21
CA THR A 444 13.73 14.98 10.63
C THR A 444 14.79 14.43 11.58
N ILE A 445 15.88 15.19 11.78
CA ILE A 445 16.80 15.01 12.91
C ILE A 445 16.14 15.66 14.13
N TYR A 446 15.87 14.87 15.18
CA TYR A 446 15.27 15.37 16.42
C TYR A 446 16.33 16.02 17.33
N PRO A 447 16.27 17.33 17.63
CA PRO A 447 17.06 17.92 18.71
C PRO A 447 16.35 17.68 20.05
N PHE A 448 16.87 16.74 20.84
CA PHE A 448 16.31 16.43 22.16
C PHE A 448 16.82 17.44 23.21
N ALA A 449 16.01 18.43 23.57
CA ALA A 449 16.39 19.45 24.56
C ALA A 449 15.19 19.97 25.37
N GLY A 450 15.38 20.10 26.69
CA GLY A 450 14.43 20.73 27.62
C GLY A 450 13.35 19.79 28.17
N GLY A 451 13.40 19.52 29.48
CA GLY A 451 12.34 18.79 30.17
C GLY A 451 11.08 19.65 30.31
N SER A 452 9.96 19.20 29.76
CA SER A 452 8.67 19.88 29.85
C SER A 452 7.87 19.45 31.09
N VAL A 453 7.20 20.42 31.70
CA VAL A 453 6.13 20.16 32.70
C VAL A 453 5.02 19.33 32.03
N PRO A 454 4.37 18.38 32.72
CA PRO A 454 3.26 17.60 32.15
C PRO A 454 2.12 18.52 31.70
N VAL A 455 2.05 18.80 30.41
CA VAL A 455 0.91 19.49 29.78
C VAL A 455 -0.30 18.56 29.90
N ALA A 456 -1.41 19.09 30.42
CA ALA A 456 -2.64 18.31 30.54
C ALA A 456 -3.07 17.76 29.16
N PRO A 457 -3.48 16.49 29.04
CA PRO A 457 -3.77 15.87 27.75
C PRO A 457 -4.87 16.63 27.02
N GLN A 458 -4.57 17.11 25.82
CA GLN A 458 -5.45 17.96 25.04
C GLN A 458 -6.69 17.18 24.57
N THR A 459 -7.87 17.71 24.84
CA THR A 459 -9.14 17.01 24.64
C THR A 459 -9.64 17.09 23.19
N LYS A 460 -9.03 16.29 22.29
CA LYS A 460 -9.52 16.10 20.92
C LYS A 460 -11.00 15.68 20.91
N ARG A 461 -11.86 16.38 20.15
CA ARG A 461 -13.30 16.08 19.98
C ARG A 461 -13.58 15.54 18.57
N TRP A 462 -14.61 14.70 18.44
CA TRP A 462 -15.07 14.16 17.15
C TRP A 462 -15.63 15.25 16.24
N TYR A 463 -15.28 15.18 14.95
CA TYR A 463 -15.94 15.91 13.87
C TYR A 463 -16.23 14.98 12.69
N PHE A 464 -17.26 15.32 11.91
CA PHE A 464 -17.53 14.77 10.59
C PHE A 464 -18.07 15.87 9.68
N GLN A 465 -17.50 15.98 8.49
CA GLN A 465 -17.99 16.83 7.41
C GLN A 465 -18.04 16.03 6.11
N ALA A 466 -19.10 16.23 5.32
CA ALA A 466 -19.22 15.71 3.96
C ALA A 466 -19.62 16.82 3.00
N SER A 467 -18.64 17.36 2.27
CA SER A 467 -18.83 18.42 1.28
C SER A 467 -19.09 17.85 -0.12
N PRO A 468 -20.04 18.41 -0.89
CA PRO A 468 -20.16 18.13 -2.31
C PRO A 468 -19.00 18.79 -3.07
N GLY A 469 -18.53 18.18 -4.15
CA GLY A 469 -17.59 18.83 -5.06
C GLY A 469 -18.29 19.63 -6.17
N HIS A 470 -19.35 19.06 -6.76
CA HIS A 470 -20.18 19.72 -7.76
C HIS A 470 -21.64 19.23 -7.66
N GLU A 471 -22.60 19.99 -8.20
CA GLU A 471 -24.02 19.68 -8.15
C GLU A 471 -24.41 18.42 -8.96
N GLY A 472 -25.53 17.80 -8.56
CA GLY A 472 -26.36 16.95 -9.44
C GLY A 472 -26.57 15.50 -8.98
N LEU A 473 -25.58 14.88 -8.31
CA LEU A 473 -25.62 13.45 -8.00
C LEU A 473 -25.88 13.18 -6.51
N ASN A 474 -27.08 12.65 -6.20
CA ASN A 474 -27.44 12.12 -4.88
C ASN A 474 -26.75 10.77 -4.60
N LEU A 475 -25.42 10.77 -4.61
CA LEU A 475 -24.58 9.63 -4.22
C LEU A 475 -24.50 9.54 -2.69
N LEU A 476 -25.62 9.12 -2.11
CA LEU A 476 -25.59 8.09 -1.09
C LEU A 476 -25.37 6.77 -1.82
N GLN A 477 -24.10 6.37 -1.89
CA GLN A 477 -23.72 5.04 -2.36
C GLN A 477 -24.37 4.02 -1.41
N ASN A 478 -25.02 3.00 -1.97
CA ASN A 478 -25.82 2.03 -1.20
C ASN A 478 -24.95 1.15 -0.27
N ASP A 479 -23.65 1.12 -0.53
CA ASP A 479 -22.66 0.31 0.15
C ASP A 479 -22.09 1.09 1.35
N PRO A 480 -22.10 0.54 2.59
CA PRO A 480 -21.39 1.14 3.72
C PRO A 480 -19.91 1.28 3.42
N ILE A 481 -19.27 2.35 3.92
CA ILE A 481 -17.82 2.55 3.75
C ILE A 481 -17.13 2.73 5.09
N ILE A 482 -15.92 2.18 5.22
CA ILE A 482 -15.02 2.46 6.35
C ILE A 482 -13.94 3.43 5.89
N ILE A 483 -13.80 4.54 6.59
CA ILE A 483 -12.63 5.41 6.53
C ILE A 483 -11.71 5.05 7.70
N VAL A 484 -10.44 4.82 7.41
CA VAL A 484 -9.39 4.62 8.43
C VAL A 484 -8.51 5.85 8.45
N THR A 485 -8.52 6.59 9.56
CA THR A 485 -7.57 7.68 9.84
C THR A 485 -6.38 7.13 10.61
N LYS A 486 -5.35 7.97 10.80
CA LYS A 486 -4.17 7.69 11.62
C LYS A 486 -4.51 7.12 13.00
N GLU A 487 -5.53 7.66 13.67
CA GLU A 487 -5.95 7.25 15.03
C GLU A 487 -7.41 6.76 15.11
N GLU A 488 -8.20 6.77 14.04
CA GLU A 488 -9.62 6.37 14.06
C GLU A 488 -9.98 5.34 12.98
N ILE A 489 -11.05 4.58 13.25
CA ILE A 489 -11.81 3.81 12.26
C ILE A 489 -13.25 4.32 12.31
N ALA A 490 -13.85 4.67 11.18
CA ALA A 490 -15.22 5.16 11.10
C ALA A 490 -16.01 4.50 9.97
N LEU A 491 -17.10 3.81 10.31
CA LEU A 491 -18.07 3.27 9.35
C LEU A 491 -19.16 4.31 9.09
N LEU A 492 -19.19 4.81 7.85
CA LEU A 492 -20.19 5.72 7.33
C LEU A 492 -21.35 4.90 6.76
N GLN A 493 -22.55 5.23 7.21
CA GLN A 493 -23.79 4.59 6.78
C GLN A 493 -24.14 5.00 5.34
N PRO A 494 -24.71 4.09 4.52
CA PRO A 494 -25.29 4.47 3.23
C PRO A 494 -26.53 5.36 3.41
N TYR A 495 -27.18 5.31 4.57
CA TYR A 495 -28.40 6.06 4.87
C TYR A 495 -28.17 7.09 5.99
N ARG A 496 -28.53 8.36 5.73
CA ARG A 496 -28.39 9.49 6.69
C ARG A 496 -29.29 9.39 7.93
N THR A 497 -30.12 8.36 8.05
CA THR A 497 -30.98 8.08 9.21
C THR A 497 -30.19 7.58 10.42
N TYR A 498 -29.03 6.95 10.18
CA TYR A 498 -28.20 6.34 11.22
C TYR A 498 -26.88 7.12 11.42
N PRO A 499 -26.30 7.07 12.64
CA PRO A 499 -25.04 7.72 12.93
C PRO A 499 -23.85 6.97 12.34
N ILE A 500 -22.74 7.68 12.21
CA ILE A 500 -21.43 7.10 11.91
C ILE A 500 -20.97 6.28 13.11
N ILE A 501 -20.54 5.04 12.89
CA ILE A 501 -20.02 4.18 13.97
C ILE A 501 -18.52 4.36 14.00
N ALA A 502 -17.97 4.81 15.14
CA ALA A 502 -16.59 5.27 15.20
C ALA A 502 -15.82 4.65 16.37
N PHE A 503 -14.59 4.21 16.11
CA PHE A 503 -13.69 3.61 17.08
C PHE A 503 -12.36 4.38 17.05
N HIS A 504 -12.09 5.15 18.10
CA HIS A 504 -10.81 5.82 18.29
C HIS A 504 -9.76 4.87 18.89
N ASN A 505 -8.63 4.82 18.21
CA ASN A 505 -7.34 4.25 18.58
C ASN A 505 -7.44 2.79 19.10
N PRO A 506 -8.17 1.89 18.40
CA PRO A 506 -8.49 0.54 18.88
C PRO A 506 -7.26 -0.30 19.21
N ILE A 507 -6.20 -0.16 18.40
CA ILE A 507 -4.98 -0.97 18.45
C ILE A 507 -3.80 -0.28 19.17
N PHE A 508 -4.09 0.75 19.98
CA PHE A 508 -3.09 1.58 20.66
C PHE A 508 -1.98 0.78 21.33
N ASN A 509 -0.73 1.00 20.92
CA ASN A 509 0.43 0.43 21.58
C ASN A 509 1.06 1.46 22.55
N ASN A 510 1.00 1.18 23.85
CA ASN A 510 1.59 2.02 24.90
C ASN A 510 3.10 1.77 25.09
N THR A 511 3.71 0.84 24.35
CA THR A 511 5.15 0.56 24.38
C THR A 511 5.91 1.60 23.55
N PHE A 512 6.34 2.68 24.20
CA PHE A 512 7.16 3.73 23.58
C PHE A 512 8.52 3.16 23.13
N ASN A 513 8.75 3.16 21.82
CA ASN A 513 10.05 2.88 21.21
C ASN A 513 10.52 4.15 20.46
N PRO A 514 11.59 4.84 20.89
CA PRO A 514 12.04 6.10 20.29
C PRO A 514 12.57 5.94 18.86
N PHE A 515 12.83 4.72 18.40
CA PHE A 515 13.28 4.42 17.04
C PHE A 515 12.13 4.11 16.06
N MET A 516 10.89 3.96 16.56
CA MET A 516 9.72 3.82 15.69
C MET A 516 9.14 5.19 15.35
N GLN A 517 9.27 5.61 14.08
CA GLN A 517 8.51 6.74 13.55
C GLN A 517 7.03 6.34 13.41
N ASP A 518 6.17 7.12 14.05
CA ASP A 518 4.70 7.05 13.98
C ASP A 518 4.05 5.64 14.16
N PRO A 519 4.31 4.94 15.29
CA PRO A 519 3.89 3.54 15.48
C PRO A 519 2.37 3.34 15.56
N ASN A 520 1.57 4.39 15.80
CA ASN A 520 0.11 4.30 15.90
C ASN A 520 -0.59 4.35 14.54
N ARG A 521 0.11 4.76 13.47
CA ARG A 521 -0.42 4.98 12.13
C ARG A 521 -1.13 3.74 11.57
N HIS A 522 -2.45 3.78 11.45
CA HIS A 522 -3.26 2.69 10.90
C HIS A 522 -3.09 2.49 9.37
N CYS A 523 -1.87 2.21 8.89
CA CYS A 523 -1.52 2.16 7.45
C CYS A 523 -1.50 0.75 6.82
N PHE A 524 -1.85 -0.28 7.57
CA PHE A 524 -2.05 -1.63 7.04
C PHE A 524 -3.54 -2.00 7.22
N VAL A 525 -4.26 -2.21 6.11
CA VAL A 525 -5.71 -2.45 6.13
C VAL A 525 -6.06 -3.48 5.06
N GLU A 526 -6.80 -4.52 5.44
CA GLU A 526 -7.15 -5.67 4.59
C GLU A 526 -8.58 -6.18 4.93
N GLN A 527 -9.22 -6.95 4.04
CA GLN A 527 -10.61 -7.40 4.20
C GLN A 527 -10.82 -8.87 3.76
N ILE A 528 -11.67 -9.61 4.47
CA ILE A 528 -12.15 -10.94 4.06
C ILE A 528 -13.68 -10.91 4.00
N MET A 529 -14.22 -10.60 2.81
CA MET A 529 -15.67 -10.53 2.59
C MET A 529 -16.39 -11.84 2.93
N GLU A 530 -15.80 -13.00 2.59
CA GLU A 530 -16.37 -14.33 2.89
C GLU A 530 -16.60 -14.59 4.39
N LEU A 531 -15.80 -13.97 5.26
CA LEU A 531 -15.88 -14.12 6.71
C LEU A 531 -16.58 -12.93 7.39
N GLY A 532 -16.93 -11.87 6.64
CA GLY A 532 -17.50 -10.66 7.21
C GLY A 532 -16.57 -9.94 8.19
N ILE A 533 -15.25 -9.92 7.89
CA ILE A 533 -14.24 -9.25 8.72
C ILE A 533 -13.35 -8.31 7.93
N PHE A 534 -12.81 -7.32 8.62
CA PHE A 534 -11.68 -6.51 8.14
C PHE A 534 -10.62 -6.41 9.23
N ILE A 535 -9.39 -6.08 8.82
CA ILE A 535 -8.21 -6.03 9.69
C ILE A 535 -7.58 -4.64 9.55
N VAL A 536 -7.19 -4.05 10.68
CA VAL A 536 -6.41 -2.80 10.71
C VAL A 536 -5.20 -3.02 11.61
N ALA A 537 -4.01 -2.73 11.10
CA ALA A 537 -2.74 -2.83 11.83
C ALA A 537 -1.88 -1.56 11.67
N SER A 538 -0.90 -1.40 12.56
CA SER A 538 0.03 -0.26 12.57
C SER A 538 1.51 -0.68 12.65
N PRO A 539 2.47 0.20 12.30
CA PRO A 539 3.91 -0.09 12.40
C PRO A 539 4.36 -0.43 13.82
N GLY A 540 3.59 -0.03 14.84
CA GLY A 540 3.78 -0.41 16.24
C GLY A 540 3.43 -1.86 16.59
N GLY A 541 3.19 -2.74 15.61
CA GLY A 541 3.23 -4.19 15.80
C GLY A 541 1.88 -4.90 15.98
N LYS A 542 0.80 -4.13 16.16
CA LYS A 542 -0.52 -4.64 16.54
C LYS A 542 -1.49 -4.64 15.37
N ALA A 543 -2.34 -5.66 15.32
CA ALA A 543 -3.45 -5.79 14.37
C ALA A 543 -4.76 -6.07 15.11
N GLY A 544 -5.80 -5.28 14.84
CA GLY A 544 -7.15 -5.51 15.30
C GLY A 544 -7.94 -6.27 14.24
N VAL A 545 -8.67 -7.30 14.65
CA VAL A 545 -9.59 -8.04 13.79
C VAL A 545 -11.01 -7.62 14.13
N PHE A 546 -11.70 -7.05 13.14
CA PHE A 546 -13.01 -6.43 13.30
C PHE A 546 -14.08 -7.20 12.53
N ARG A 547 -15.17 -7.56 13.20
CA ARG A 547 -16.34 -8.20 12.58
C ARG A 547 -17.34 -7.15 12.14
N LEU A 548 -17.83 -7.28 10.91
CA LEU A 548 -18.92 -6.51 10.34
C LEU A 548 -20.25 -7.09 10.81
N THR A 549 -21.13 -6.25 11.35
CA THR A 549 -22.39 -6.66 11.98
C THR A 549 -23.54 -5.73 11.56
N LYS A 550 -24.75 -6.28 11.39
CA LYS A 550 -25.95 -5.49 11.11
C LYS A 550 -27.04 -5.77 12.14
N LEU A 551 -27.77 -4.74 12.53
CA LEU A 551 -28.92 -4.81 13.43
C LEU A 551 -30.16 -4.34 12.66
N GLU A 552 -31.18 -5.19 12.59
CA GLU A 552 -32.48 -4.81 12.03
C GLU A 552 -33.23 -3.94 13.07
N ASP A 553 -33.86 -2.85 12.63
CA ASP A 553 -34.62 -1.92 13.47
C ASP A 553 -36.12 -2.02 13.12
N GLU A 554 -36.96 -2.45 14.06
CA GLU A 554 -38.40 -2.65 13.82
C GLU A 554 -39.16 -1.34 13.47
N GLY A 555 -38.52 -0.17 13.59
CA GLY A 555 -39.05 1.12 13.12
C GLY A 555 -38.57 1.57 11.73
N VAL A 556 -37.57 0.92 11.13
CA VAL A 556 -36.88 1.41 9.91
C VAL A 556 -36.66 0.27 8.91
N ASN A 557 -37.10 0.44 7.66
CA ASN A 557 -36.97 -0.57 6.59
C ASN A 557 -35.53 -0.68 6.02
N GLN A 558 -34.51 -0.46 6.84
CA GLN A 558 -33.08 -0.44 6.52
C GLN A 558 -32.29 -0.85 7.77
N PRO A 559 -31.37 -1.82 7.70
CA PRO A 559 -30.56 -2.22 8.85
C PRO A 559 -29.54 -1.14 9.24
N LEU A 560 -29.22 -1.11 10.53
CA LEU A 560 -28.10 -0.35 11.09
C LEU A 560 -26.80 -1.15 10.94
N TYR A 561 -25.89 -0.67 10.10
CA TYR A 561 -24.57 -1.29 9.91
C TYR A 561 -23.60 -0.88 11.03
N SER A 562 -22.73 -1.81 11.42
CA SER A 562 -21.81 -1.68 12.54
C SER A 562 -20.56 -2.54 12.33
N PHE A 563 -19.58 -2.34 13.22
CA PHE A 563 -18.49 -3.27 13.43
C PHE A 563 -18.11 -3.34 14.92
N ARG A 564 -17.40 -4.39 15.31
CA ARG A 564 -16.76 -4.52 16.64
C ARG A 564 -15.39 -5.19 16.51
N MET A 565 -14.48 -4.94 17.45
CA MET A 565 -13.20 -5.65 17.51
C MET A 565 -13.36 -6.94 18.32
N ASP A 566 -13.14 -8.10 17.69
CA ASP A 566 -13.16 -9.39 18.40
C ASP A 566 -11.75 -9.72 18.98
N TYR A 567 -10.69 -9.45 18.21
CA TYR A 567 -9.31 -9.86 18.56
C TYR A 567 -8.29 -8.73 18.42
N LEU A 568 -7.26 -8.76 19.26
CA LEU A 568 -6.02 -8.00 19.10
C LEU A 568 -4.84 -8.96 18.99
N LEU A 569 -4.12 -8.86 17.87
CA LEU A 569 -3.03 -9.73 17.46
C LEU A 569 -1.68 -8.98 17.45
N GLY A 570 -0.60 -9.75 17.30
CA GLY A 570 0.74 -9.24 17.07
C GLY A 570 1.57 -8.91 18.32
N LEU A 571 2.87 -8.67 18.11
CA LEU A 571 3.86 -8.28 19.13
C LEU A 571 3.97 -6.75 19.26
N PRO A 572 4.53 -6.19 20.35
CA PRO A 572 4.82 -4.75 20.47
C PRO A 572 6.12 -4.34 19.74
N GLU A 573 6.40 -4.98 18.61
CA GLU A 573 7.63 -4.87 17.81
C GLU A 573 7.31 -4.25 16.45
N ARG A 574 8.31 -3.71 15.73
CA ARG A 574 8.04 -3.00 14.47
C ARG A 574 7.49 -3.94 13.40
N LEU A 575 6.32 -3.62 12.87
CA LEU A 575 5.66 -4.33 11.75
C LEU A 575 5.99 -3.65 10.42
N ASP A 576 6.42 -4.42 9.42
CA ASP A 576 6.74 -3.92 8.07
C ASP A 576 5.76 -4.39 6.98
N GLY A 577 4.97 -5.43 7.24
CA GLY A 577 3.91 -5.86 6.34
C GLY A 577 2.89 -6.82 6.96
N ILE A 578 1.74 -6.93 6.31
CA ILE A 578 0.74 -7.97 6.54
C ILE A 578 0.30 -8.58 5.21
N ALA A 579 -0.13 -9.83 5.22
CA ALA A 579 -0.71 -10.46 4.02
C ALA A 579 -1.83 -11.45 4.37
N LEU A 580 -2.78 -11.63 3.45
CA LEU A 580 -3.91 -12.55 3.55
C LEU A 580 -3.97 -13.49 2.36
N ALA A 581 -4.38 -14.73 2.60
CA ALA A 581 -4.81 -15.65 1.54
C ALA A 581 -5.70 -16.78 2.11
N PRO A 582 -6.65 -17.36 1.34
CA PRO A 582 -7.19 -18.68 1.66
C PRO A 582 -6.08 -19.72 1.88
N VAL A 583 -6.27 -20.60 2.85
CA VAL A 583 -5.45 -21.81 2.99
C VAL A 583 -5.84 -22.76 1.85
N GLN A 584 -4.85 -23.26 1.12
CA GLN A 584 -5.06 -24.34 0.16
C GLN A 584 -5.23 -25.66 0.90
N ASP A 585 -6.37 -26.32 0.72
CA ASP A 585 -6.59 -27.70 1.18
C ASP A 585 -5.57 -28.63 0.48
N PRO A 586 -5.06 -29.67 1.16
CA PRO A 586 -4.27 -30.70 0.50
C PRO A 586 -5.12 -31.40 -0.57
N PRO A 587 -4.53 -31.82 -1.71
CA PRO A 587 -5.25 -32.56 -2.74
C PRO A 587 -5.83 -33.84 -2.14
N VAL A 588 -7.16 -33.95 -2.17
CA VAL A 588 -7.88 -35.11 -1.63
C VAL A 588 -7.47 -36.35 -2.42
N GLY A 589 -6.83 -37.30 -1.75
CA GLY A 589 -6.46 -38.57 -2.37
C GLY A 589 -7.68 -39.38 -2.77
N GLU A 590 -7.59 -40.13 -3.87
CA GLU A 590 -8.68 -40.85 -4.56
C GLU A 590 -9.44 -41.92 -3.73
N ASN A 591 -9.19 -42.00 -2.41
CA ASN A 591 -9.75 -42.99 -1.49
C ASN A 591 -10.48 -42.38 -0.28
N GLU A 592 -10.56 -41.05 -0.12
CA GLU A 592 -11.55 -40.48 0.79
C GLU A 592 -12.95 -40.56 0.17
N PRO A 593 -14.00 -40.89 0.94
CA PRO A 593 -15.35 -40.96 0.40
C PRO A 593 -15.83 -39.57 -0.02
N ASN A 594 -16.44 -39.46 -1.21
CA ASN A 594 -17.18 -38.27 -1.59
C ASN A 594 -18.26 -37.97 -0.55
N GLU A 595 -18.12 -36.87 0.18
CA GLU A 595 -19.20 -36.32 0.99
C GLU A 595 -20.25 -35.74 0.03
N GLU A 596 -21.22 -36.56 -0.39
CA GLU A 596 -22.36 -36.14 -1.24
C GLU A 596 -23.34 -35.20 -0.52
N ASP A 597 -23.09 -34.87 0.76
CA ASP A 597 -23.83 -33.86 1.51
C ASP A 597 -23.22 -32.48 1.22
N GLY A 598 -24.02 -31.54 0.69
CA GLY A 598 -23.59 -30.25 0.13
C GLY A 598 -23.07 -29.21 1.13
N ARG A 599 -22.45 -29.66 2.23
CA ARG A 599 -21.81 -28.85 3.26
C ARG A 599 -20.51 -28.29 2.72
N THR A 600 -20.53 -27.02 2.29
CA THR A 600 -19.30 -26.28 1.97
C THR A 600 -18.30 -26.38 3.12
N ARG A 601 -17.11 -26.96 2.88
CA ARG A 601 -15.99 -26.90 3.84
C ARG A 601 -15.80 -25.44 4.25
N ASN A 602 -15.73 -25.16 5.55
CA ASN A 602 -15.50 -23.80 6.05
C ASN A 602 -14.12 -23.33 5.61
N ARG A 603 -14.06 -22.54 4.53
CA ARG A 603 -12.81 -22.07 3.92
C ARG A 603 -11.95 -21.39 4.98
N LYS A 604 -10.78 -21.97 5.24
CA LYS A 604 -9.76 -21.36 6.09
C LYS A 604 -9.06 -20.25 5.31
N TRP A 605 -8.70 -19.21 6.03
CA TRP A 605 -7.85 -18.12 5.58
C TRP A 605 -6.61 -18.04 6.49
N ARG A 606 -5.46 -17.69 5.92
CA ARG A 606 -4.20 -17.41 6.61
C ARG A 606 -3.97 -15.91 6.63
N PHE A 607 -3.48 -15.41 7.76
CA PHE A 607 -3.00 -14.07 7.98
C PHE A 607 -1.54 -14.12 8.43
N LEU A 608 -0.68 -13.37 7.75
CA LEU A 608 0.73 -13.26 8.05
C LEU A 608 1.04 -11.84 8.54
N MET A 609 1.81 -11.71 9.61
CA MET A 609 2.36 -10.45 10.10
C MET A 609 3.89 -10.53 10.07
N TYR A 610 4.53 -9.63 9.31
CA TYR A 610 5.97 -9.62 9.07
C TYR A 610 6.65 -8.49 9.86
N TYR A 611 7.56 -8.86 10.75
CA TYR A 611 8.25 -7.94 11.65
C TYR A 611 9.65 -7.56 11.14
N HIS A 612 10.13 -6.42 11.63
CA HIS A 612 11.35 -5.78 11.17
C HIS A 612 12.63 -6.60 11.42
N ASP A 613 12.60 -7.49 12.41
CA ASP A 613 13.66 -8.44 12.75
C ASP A 613 13.48 -9.80 12.06
N HIS A 614 12.63 -9.85 11.03
CA HIS A 614 12.30 -11.02 10.21
C HIS A 614 11.50 -12.11 10.92
N LYS A 615 10.98 -11.89 12.15
CA LYS A 615 9.92 -12.76 12.69
C LYS A 615 8.68 -12.71 11.80
N ILE A 616 8.03 -13.86 11.64
CA ILE A 616 6.72 -13.96 10.99
C ILE A 616 5.77 -14.63 11.96
N LEU A 617 4.64 -13.97 12.24
CA LEU A 617 3.52 -14.61 12.91
C LEU A 617 2.55 -15.10 11.83
N SER A 618 2.16 -16.36 11.93
CA SER A 618 1.11 -16.94 11.10
C SER A 618 -0.13 -17.18 11.95
N TYR A 619 -1.27 -16.88 11.36
CA TYR A 619 -2.56 -16.85 12.02
C TYR A 619 -3.62 -17.45 11.07
N GLU A 620 -4.59 -18.22 11.58
CA GLU A 620 -5.72 -18.70 10.77
C GLU A 620 -7.04 -17.96 11.08
N PHE A 621 -7.96 -17.94 10.12
CA PHE A 621 -9.33 -17.46 10.29
C PHE A 621 -10.31 -18.40 9.58
N SER A 622 -11.46 -18.66 10.17
CA SER A 622 -12.51 -19.50 9.55
C SER A 622 -13.88 -19.20 10.15
N ARG A 623 -14.95 -19.60 9.44
CA ARG A 623 -16.31 -19.53 9.96
C ARG A 623 -16.54 -20.65 10.98
N ARG A 624 -17.15 -20.33 12.13
CA ARG A 624 -17.42 -21.31 13.18
C ARG A 624 -18.55 -22.27 12.78
N THR A 625 -18.27 -23.57 12.80
CA THR A 625 -19.28 -24.63 12.67
C THR A 625 -19.96 -24.87 14.03
N LEU A 626 -21.29 -24.92 14.07
CA LEU A 626 -22.05 -25.04 15.34
C LEU A 626 -22.16 -26.48 15.88
N ASP A 627 -21.77 -27.49 15.09
CA ASP A 627 -22.07 -28.91 15.34
C ASP A 627 -21.00 -29.68 16.17
N ARG A 628 -19.96 -29.01 16.70
CA ARG A 628 -18.94 -29.65 17.57
C ARG A 628 -18.93 -29.07 18.98
N ALA A 629 -18.75 -29.96 19.97
CA ALA A 629 -18.43 -29.57 21.33
C ALA A 629 -17.03 -28.93 21.39
N PRO A 630 -16.78 -27.93 22.26
CA PRO A 630 -15.56 -27.14 22.25
C PRO A 630 -14.32 -27.98 22.63
N SER A 631 -13.53 -28.34 21.64
CA SER A 631 -12.11 -28.70 21.78
C SER A 631 -11.22 -27.45 21.71
N LEU A 632 -9.91 -27.59 21.85
CA LEU A 632 -8.93 -26.48 21.91
C LEU A 632 -8.73 -25.68 20.59
N GLU A 633 -9.65 -25.79 19.63
CA GLU A 633 -9.50 -25.31 18.24
C GLU A 633 -10.69 -24.44 17.79
N ASP A 634 -11.47 -23.93 18.74
CA ASP A 634 -12.70 -23.18 18.47
C ASP A 634 -12.37 -21.71 18.14
N LEU A 635 -12.17 -21.44 16.84
CA LEU A 635 -11.47 -20.28 16.28
C LEU A 635 -9.97 -20.29 16.65
N VAL A 636 -9.25 -21.22 16.03
CA VAL A 636 -7.78 -21.14 15.85
C VAL A 636 -7.46 -19.84 15.11
N VAL A 637 -6.70 -18.97 15.77
CA VAL A 637 -5.87 -17.93 15.14
C VAL A 637 -4.42 -18.35 15.31
#